data_AF-A0A263DVP1-F1
#
_entry.id   AF-A0A263DVP1-F1
#
_cell.length_a   1.000
_cell.length_b   1.000
_cell.length_c   1.000
_cell.angle_alpha   90.00
_cell.angle_beta   90.00
_cell.angle_gamma   90.00
#
_symmetry.space_group_name_H-M   'P 1'
#
loop_
_entity.id
_entity.type
_entity.pdbx_description
1 polymer ?
#
loop_
_entity_poly.entity_id
_entity_poly.type
_entity_poly.pdbx_seq_one_letter_code
_entity_poly.pdbx_strand_id
1 'polypeptide(L)'
;MDLTQPILLPGRGLFTRDDAASVSPVPARRVSPGVLAGVSLWRLVIVGSALYGFSDATGWTQNLEGLSQQASLFTAAAYIGLLLYPAFTGGARHEPRSPWLRGATAVLLLLVAGTFFGIMGGDLGYLPFEHVYTPLLVLVDWLAVGRNQVAARWWHPLTWIAFPLAYLAFFLSAGIYRSLYEFLDPREDGFALMIAGLLVGVIAIGYLLYGFGRLKDAFGRGAEARPTNTAGQSRPVPPPAPGGGKQRRLLVAAAIAVSVAVVGTVGGLLLSSGGGGRSGAPAAQDWAAAADETGTAQELWRIPQGVTPGVQPTGDHWVTDTHLVRRLPGRVVAYDLATGEEAWELALSGDPEDDCPSSPQRSGNRVALLRAVEGELNNCGTLTVVDIASGQEVFTTVIPTIERTEVTLADVPAAFGDFVLLGTRAGGHLFNIDTGKHVAVAEEGQCREDAYAVVDDVLVARVSCRERPPGSDVALSGLRIYNTDLDEQWSWRAPVERAGEPLEVRSVLSVEPLVVELYRAGDDTIETVRVDRQANEVATLLSRPRGADDESRFLSPCGDRGLAHCAQSRIVDGKLILTTIPEQINPGAERAYPGMESTEFRNELVAVDLGTGAEAWRTGMVDGRAMHLVPTTDGSVVTYQSANANDVPGLLLSVDPATGAVSPLLPIAEEAHEDGELRQHLRSGRFGDDNQQAVWTGERFVMFRMVHRDENVGEVDVVAFGRS
;
A
#
# COMPACT_ATOMS: atom_id res chain seq x y z
N MET A 1 -5.83 -78.38 9.09
CA MET A 1 -5.06 -79.64 9.00
C MET A 1 -3.59 -79.27 8.93
N ASP A 2 -2.99 -79.23 10.12
CA ASP A 2 -1.78 -79.94 10.51
C ASP A 2 -0.70 -80.33 9.48
N LEU A 3 0.55 -80.16 9.97
CA LEU A 3 1.73 -81.04 9.81
C LEU A 3 2.74 -80.79 8.66
N THR A 4 3.85 -80.17 9.09
CA THR A 4 5.23 -80.73 9.14
C THR A 4 5.87 -81.39 7.92
N GLN A 5 7.12 -80.93 7.69
CA GLN A 5 8.32 -81.56 7.08
C GLN A 5 8.50 -83.08 7.35
N PRO A 6 9.50 -83.85 6.81
CA PRO A 6 10.85 -83.52 6.24
C PRO A 6 11.23 -84.39 4.99
N ILE A 7 12.47 -84.40 4.42
CA ILE A 7 13.49 -85.46 4.68
C ILE A 7 14.70 -85.44 3.67
N LEU A 8 15.91 -85.68 4.23
CA LEU A 8 17.15 -86.35 3.77
C LEU A 8 18.07 -85.82 2.64
N LEU A 9 19.32 -85.52 3.06
CA LEU A 9 20.60 -85.79 2.37
C LEU A 9 21.06 -87.22 2.71
N PRO A 10 21.87 -87.94 1.89
CA PRO A 10 23.35 -87.91 2.08
C PRO A 10 24.21 -88.29 0.85
N GLY A 11 25.54 -88.05 0.93
CA GLY A 11 26.53 -88.89 0.20
C GLY A 11 27.73 -88.19 -0.44
N ARG A 12 28.90 -88.26 0.22
CA ARG A 12 30.23 -87.76 -0.18
C ARG A 12 30.98 -88.72 -1.12
N GLY A 13 31.86 -88.19 -1.96
CA GLY A 13 32.97 -88.91 -2.61
C GLY A 13 34.03 -87.96 -3.18
N LEU A 14 35.26 -88.04 -2.67
CA LEU A 14 36.43 -87.18 -2.95
C LEU A 14 37.09 -87.48 -4.31
N PHE A 15 37.71 -86.48 -4.96
CA PHE A 15 39.14 -86.48 -5.36
C PHE A 15 39.59 -85.13 -5.98
N THR A 16 40.59 -84.53 -5.30
CA THR A 16 41.67 -83.58 -5.64
C THR A 16 41.73 -82.76 -6.95
N ARG A 17 41.77 -81.42 -6.76
CA ARG A 17 42.85 -80.44 -7.10
C ARG A 17 43.42 -80.44 -8.54
N ASP A 18 43.02 -79.46 -9.36
CA ASP A 18 43.81 -78.28 -9.75
C ASP A 18 42.94 -77.33 -10.59
N ASP A 19 43.37 -76.07 -10.74
CA ASP A 19 42.69 -74.93 -11.39
C ASP A 19 41.62 -74.17 -10.60
N ALA A 20 41.97 -73.71 -9.40
CA ALA A 20 41.36 -72.52 -8.81
C ALA A 20 41.96 -71.26 -9.46
N ALA A 21 41.34 -70.78 -10.54
CA ALA A 21 41.53 -69.40 -10.98
C ALA A 21 41.00 -68.48 -9.87
N SER A 22 41.92 -67.78 -9.21
CA SER A 22 41.65 -66.75 -8.22
C SER A 22 40.88 -65.59 -8.87
N VAL A 23 39.55 -65.61 -8.76
CA VAL A 23 38.75 -64.39 -8.92
C VAL A 23 39.09 -63.51 -7.74
N SER A 24 40.08 -62.62 -7.91
CA SER A 24 40.34 -61.55 -6.95
C SER A 24 39.03 -60.77 -6.73
N PRO A 25 38.63 -60.47 -5.49
CA PRO A 25 37.52 -59.55 -5.27
C PRO A 25 37.91 -58.21 -5.90
N VAL A 26 37.19 -57.81 -6.94
CA VAL A 26 37.33 -56.46 -7.50
C VAL A 26 37.15 -55.50 -6.32
N PRO A 27 38.16 -54.70 -5.93
CA PRO A 27 38.03 -53.80 -4.81
C PRO A 27 36.84 -52.88 -5.08
N ALA A 28 35.89 -52.83 -4.14
CA ALA A 28 34.74 -51.95 -4.23
C ALA A 28 35.23 -50.55 -4.58
N ARG A 29 34.89 -50.07 -5.78
CA ARG A 29 35.44 -48.85 -6.36
C ARG A 29 35.03 -47.68 -5.48
N ARG A 30 35.90 -47.30 -4.53
CA ARG A 30 35.68 -46.16 -3.64
C ARG A 30 35.62 -44.89 -4.47
N VAL A 31 34.79 -43.95 -4.05
CA VAL A 31 34.77 -42.62 -4.66
C VAL A 31 36.16 -42.00 -4.48
N SER A 32 36.73 -41.45 -5.55
CA SER A 32 38.06 -40.84 -5.48
C SER A 32 38.09 -39.74 -4.41
N PRO A 33 39.16 -39.63 -3.59
CA PRO A 33 39.25 -38.64 -2.51
C PRO A 33 39.00 -37.20 -2.97
N GLY A 34 39.48 -36.81 -4.16
CA GLY A 34 39.26 -35.47 -4.70
C GLY A 34 37.78 -35.15 -5.01
N VAL A 35 37.03 -36.13 -5.52
CA VAL A 35 35.57 -35.99 -5.74
C VAL A 35 34.84 -35.90 -4.40
N LEU A 36 35.26 -36.69 -3.41
CA LEU A 36 34.68 -36.64 -2.08
C LEU A 36 34.93 -35.27 -1.42
N ALA A 37 36.16 -34.76 -1.49
CA ALA A 37 36.51 -33.44 -0.95
C ALA A 37 35.72 -32.31 -1.64
N GLY A 38 35.65 -32.31 -2.97
CA GLY A 38 34.92 -31.29 -3.74
C GLY A 38 33.42 -31.28 -3.44
N VAL A 39 32.79 -32.47 -3.40
CA VAL A 39 31.35 -32.56 -3.07
C VAL A 39 31.08 -32.21 -1.61
N SER A 40 31.96 -32.58 -0.69
CA SER A 40 31.82 -32.20 0.72
C SER A 40 31.92 -30.68 0.90
N LEU A 41 32.86 -30.02 0.22
CA LEU A 41 32.99 -28.56 0.26
C LEU A 41 31.74 -27.87 -0.31
N TRP A 42 31.23 -28.34 -1.45
CA TRP A 42 30.00 -27.82 -2.06
C TRP A 42 28.79 -27.92 -1.12
N ARG A 43 28.64 -29.06 -0.44
CA ARG A 43 27.54 -29.27 0.52
C ARG A 43 27.69 -28.40 1.76
N LEU A 44 28.93 -28.18 2.23
CA LEU A 44 29.19 -27.25 3.34
C LEU A 44 28.80 -25.81 2.98
N VAL A 45 29.02 -25.38 1.74
CA VAL A 45 28.55 -24.06 1.26
C VAL A 45 27.03 -23.98 1.29
N ILE A 46 26.33 -25.01 0.81
CA ILE A 46 24.85 -25.06 0.86
C ILE A 46 24.36 -25.05 2.31
N VAL A 47 24.95 -25.84 3.19
CA VAL A 47 24.58 -25.88 4.62
C VAL A 47 24.82 -24.52 5.27
N GLY A 48 25.98 -23.89 5.02
CA GLY A 48 26.29 -22.56 5.56
C GLY A 48 25.31 -21.50 5.07
N SER A 49 25.02 -21.49 3.77
CA SER A 49 24.02 -20.59 3.16
C SER A 49 22.64 -20.78 3.76
N ALA A 50 22.20 -22.03 3.92
CA ALA A 50 20.88 -22.36 4.43
C ALA A 50 20.73 -22.07 5.94
N LEU A 51 21.76 -22.33 6.75
CA LEU A 51 21.74 -21.98 8.18
C LEU A 51 21.81 -20.47 8.40
N TYR A 52 22.58 -19.76 7.57
CA TYR A 52 22.62 -18.30 7.60
C TYR A 52 21.25 -17.73 7.24
N GLY A 53 20.67 -18.15 6.10
CA GLY A 53 19.32 -17.74 5.68
C GLY A 53 18.25 -18.04 6.74
N PHE A 54 18.31 -19.22 7.39
CA PHE A 54 17.43 -19.52 8.51
C PHE A 54 17.61 -18.59 9.71
N SER A 55 18.77 -17.99 9.94
CA SER A 55 19.03 -17.13 11.10
C SER A 55 18.87 -15.63 10.84
N ASP A 56 18.98 -15.21 9.59
CA ASP A 56 19.11 -13.80 9.17
C ASP A 56 17.85 -12.97 9.42
N ALA A 57 16.65 -13.57 9.27
CA ALA A 57 15.38 -12.85 9.34
C ALA A 57 15.01 -12.31 10.73
N THR A 58 14.96 -13.18 11.76
CA THR A 58 14.61 -12.80 13.14
C THR A 58 15.45 -13.50 14.22
N GLY A 59 16.56 -14.14 13.84
CA GLY A 59 17.37 -14.96 14.75
C GLY A 59 16.82 -16.38 15.01
N TRP A 60 17.58 -17.23 15.70
CA TRP A 60 17.33 -18.68 15.77
C TRP A 60 16.01 -19.13 16.42
N THR A 61 15.31 -18.26 17.14
CA THR A 61 14.16 -18.63 17.98
C THR A 61 12.81 -18.16 17.46
N GLN A 62 12.77 -17.18 16.55
CA GLN A 62 11.53 -16.59 16.02
C GLN A 62 11.25 -16.97 14.55
N ASN A 63 12.14 -17.74 13.91
CA ASN A 63 12.10 -18.09 12.48
C ASN A 63 11.31 -19.38 12.14
N LEU A 64 10.39 -19.83 12.98
CA LEU A 64 9.68 -21.11 12.77
C LEU A 64 8.36 -20.99 12.03
N GLU A 65 7.84 -19.78 11.81
CA GLU A 65 6.52 -19.59 11.22
C GLU A 65 6.53 -19.51 9.70
N GLY A 66 7.55 -18.88 9.10
CA GLY A 66 7.63 -18.66 7.66
C GLY A 66 8.14 -19.87 6.86
N LEU A 67 7.65 -20.01 5.63
CA LEU A 67 8.01 -21.11 4.72
C LEU A 67 9.48 -21.03 4.29
N SER A 68 10.01 -19.83 4.01
CA SER A 68 11.38 -19.62 3.55
C SER A 68 12.41 -20.03 4.61
N GLN A 69 12.14 -19.72 5.88
CA GLN A 69 12.99 -20.14 7.00
C GLN A 69 12.90 -21.65 7.22
N GLN A 70 11.70 -22.23 7.30
CA GLN A 70 11.55 -23.68 7.45
C GLN A 70 12.20 -24.45 6.29
N ALA A 71 12.08 -23.94 5.06
CA ALA A 71 12.73 -24.52 3.88
C ALA A 71 14.26 -24.45 3.96
N SER A 72 14.81 -23.35 4.48
CA SER A 72 16.25 -23.18 4.71
C SER A 72 16.76 -24.14 5.78
N LEU A 73 16.07 -24.26 6.92
CA LEU A 73 16.43 -25.23 7.97
C LEU A 73 16.35 -26.67 7.48
N PHE A 74 15.28 -27.02 6.76
CA PHE A 74 15.14 -28.33 6.13
C PHE A 74 16.26 -28.61 5.12
N THR A 75 16.66 -27.61 4.33
CA THR A 75 17.76 -27.72 3.38
C THR A 75 19.08 -27.99 4.10
N ALA A 76 19.37 -27.28 5.18
CA ALA A 76 20.55 -27.54 6.00
C ALA A 76 20.55 -29.00 6.53
N ALA A 77 19.44 -29.48 7.08
CA ALA A 77 19.32 -30.85 7.58
C ALA A 77 19.52 -31.90 6.46
N ALA A 78 18.88 -31.70 5.31
CA ALA A 78 19.01 -32.60 4.15
C ALA A 78 20.46 -32.67 3.65
N TYR A 79 21.14 -31.52 3.55
CA TYR A 79 22.51 -31.45 3.04
C TYR A 79 23.57 -31.87 4.06
N ILE A 80 23.32 -31.73 5.37
CA ILE A 80 24.12 -32.38 6.43
C ILE A 80 23.99 -33.91 6.30
N GLY A 81 22.79 -34.43 6.10
CA GLY A 81 22.58 -35.87 5.86
C GLY A 81 23.36 -36.37 4.63
N LEU A 82 23.36 -35.60 3.54
CA LEU A 82 24.18 -35.89 2.36
C LEU A 82 25.68 -35.81 2.64
N LEU A 83 26.13 -34.79 3.39
CA LEU A 83 27.53 -34.60 3.78
C LEU A 83 28.05 -35.80 4.59
N LEU A 84 27.23 -36.36 5.48
CA LEU A 84 27.57 -37.50 6.33
C LEU A 84 27.38 -38.87 5.63
N TYR A 85 26.63 -38.92 4.52
CA TYR A 85 26.35 -40.16 3.77
C TYR A 85 27.56 -41.05 3.43
N PRO A 86 28.74 -40.50 3.03
CA PRO A 86 29.93 -41.30 2.78
C PRO A 86 30.43 -42.07 4.01
N ALA A 87 30.26 -41.52 5.22
CA ALA A 87 30.65 -42.19 6.46
C ALA A 87 29.81 -43.47 6.68
N PHE A 88 28.51 -43.39 6.41
CA PHE A 88 27.59 -44.53 6.53
C PHE A 88 27.81 -45.63 5.47
N THR A 89 28.46 -45.29 4.34
CA THR A 89 28.73 -46.25 3.26
C THR A 89 30.20 -46.66 3.15
N GLY A 90 31.04 -46.27 4.12
CA GLY A 90 32.48 -46.55 4.09
C GLY A 90 33.20 -45.96 2.87
N GLY A 91 32.69 -44.85 2.32
CA GLY A 91 33.22 -44.20 1.11
C GLY A 91 32.86 -44.90 -0.21
N ALA A 92 31.99 -45.91 -0.18
CA ALA A 92 31.52 -46.58 -1.39
C ALA A 92 30.60 -45.66 -2.23
N ARG A 93 29.87 -44.73 -1.60
CA ARG A 93 29.03 -43.73 -2.27
C ARG A 93 29.08 -42.40 -1.53
N HIS A 94 28.89 -41.34 -2.29
CA HIS A 94 28.76 -39.99 -1.74
C HIS A 94 27.33 -39.45 -1.80
N GLU A 95 26.36 -40.20 -2.35
CA GLU A 95 24.95 -39.82 -2.36
C GLU A 95 24.01 -41.05 -2.39
N PRO A 96 22.77 -40.94 -1.88
CA PRO A 96 21.75 -41.99 -1.95
C PRO A 96 21.38 -42.36 -3.39
N ARG A 97 20.88 -43.60 -3.57
CA ARG A 97 20.39 -44.08 -4.87
C ARG A 97 19.17 -43.30 -5.38
N SER A 98 18.30 -42.89 -4.48
CA SER A 98 17.11 -42.12 -4.84
C SER A 98 17.44 -40.63 -4.85
N PRO A 99 17.15 -39.90 -5.95
CA PRO A 99 17.24 -38.45 -5.98
C PRO A 99 16.05 -37.75 -5.31
N TRP A 100 15.11 -38.51 -4.74
CA TRP A 100 13.83 -37.99 -4.29
C TRP A 100 13.96 -36.81 -3.34
N LEU A 101 14.77 -36.92 -2.28
CA LEU A 101 14.91 -35.86 -1.28
C LEU A 101 15.50 -34.58 -1.88
N ARG A 102 16.54 -34.71 -2.71
CA ARG A 102 17.18 -33.57 -3.38
C ARG A 102 16.24 -32.84 -4.33
N GLY A 103 15.44 -33.61 -5.09
CA GLY A 103 14.46 -33.04 -6.01
C GLY A 103 13.35 -32.32 -5.25
N ALA A 104 12.89 -32.90 -4.13
CA ALA A 104 11.92 -32.25 -3.26
C ALA A 104 12.46 -30.94 -2.65
N THR A 105 13.71 -30.93 -2.17
CA THR A 105 14.36 -29.71 -1.66
C THR A 105 14.51 -28.65 -2.75
N ALA A 106 14.91 -29.04 -3.96
CA ALA A 106 15.02 -28.10 -5.08
C ALA A 106 13.67 -27.50 -5.46
N VAL A 107 12.61 -28.31 -5.56
CA VAL A 107 11.25 -27.83 -5.83
C VAL A 107 10.75 -26.89 -4.73
N LEU A 108 10.98 -27.24 -3.46
CA LEU A 108 10.58 -26.41 -2.32
C LEU A 108 11.27 -25.04 -2.36
N LEU A 109 12.57 -24.97 -2.62
CA LEU A 109 13.30 -23.71 -2.67
C LEU A 109 12.98 -22.89 -3.93
N LEU A 110 12.66 -23.54 -5.06
CA LEU A 110 12.18 -22.83 -6.25
C LEU A 110 10.77 -22.29 -6.05
N LEU A 111 9.92 -22.96 -5.27
CA LEU A 111 8.64 -22.40 -4.82
C LEU A 111 8.88 -21.17 -3.96
N VAL A 112 9.76 -21.26 -2.95
CA VAL A 112 10.11 -20.11 -2.09
C VAL A 112 10.58 -18.92 -2.93
N ALA A 113 11.57 -19.12 -3.80
CA ALA A 113 12.08 -18.05 -4.66
C ALA A 113 11.01 -17.53 -5.64
N GLY A 114 10.24 -18.44 -6.27
CA GLY A 114 9.23 -18.08 -7.25
C GLY A 114 8.05 -17.30 -6.65
N THR A 115 7.57 -17.71 -5.48
CA THR A 115 6.53 -16.97 -4.73
C THR A 115 7.07 -15.62 -4.26
N PHE A 116 8.31 -15.57 -3.77
CA PHE A 116 8.92 -14.34 -3.31
C PHE A 116 9.04 -13.28 -4.42
N PHE A 117 9.65 -13.63 -5.56
CA PHE A 117 9.83 -12.70 -6.68
C PHE A 117 8.56 -12.46 -7.50
N GLY A 118 7.71 -13.48 -7.64
CA GLY A 118 6.57 -13.44 -8.56
C GLY A 118 5.24 -13.00 -7.93
N ILE A 119 5.03 -13.28 -6.64
CA ILE A 119 3.76 -13.00 -5.94
C ILE A 119 3.97 -11.92 -4.87
N MET A 120 5.07 -12.00 -4.11
CA MET A 120 5.33 -11.07 -3.00
C MET A 120 6.08 -9.81 -3.43
N GLY A 121 6.47 -9.69 -4.72
CA GLY A 121 7.19 -8.51 -5.23
C GLY A 121 8.58 -8.32 -4.61
N GLY A 122 9.20 -9.39 -4.13
CA GLY A 122 10.47 -9.34 -3.41
C GLY A 122 11.67 -8.94 -4.28
N ASP A 123 12.70 -8.38 -3.65
CA ASP A 123 13.92 -7.94 -4.34
C ASP A 123 15.13 -8.84 -4.03
N LEU A 124 16.19 -8.73 -4.85
CA LEU A 124 17.37 -9.60 -4.73
C LEU A 124 18.19 -9.37 -3.45
N GLY A 125 17.94 -8.27 -2.73
CA GLY A 125 18.60 -7.87 -1.50
C GLY A 125 17.97 -8.42 -0.22
N TYR A 126 16.67 -8.73 -0.21
CA TYR A 126 15.97 -9.19 0.99
C TYR A 126 16.12 -10.66 1.30
N LEU A 127 16.68 -10.90 2.49
CA LEU A 127 17.00 -12.21 3.04
C LEU A 127 17.58 -13.09 1.91
N PRO A 128 18.66 -12.62 1.26
CA PRO A 128 19.06 -13.11 -0.04
C PRO A 128 19.54 -14.55 0.05
N PHE A 129 19.90 -15.01 1.25
CA PHE A 129 20.26 -16.39 1.48
C PHE A 129 19.08 -17.36 1.38
N GLU A 130 17.88 -17.01 1.83
CA GLU A 130 16.70 -17.88 1.72
C GLU A 130 15.97 -17.74 0.37
N HIS A 131 15.98 -16.55 -0.24
CA HIS A 131 15.26 -16.29 -1.50
C HIS A 131 16.11 -16.40 -2.77
N VAL A 132 17.43 -16.23 -2.68
CA VAL A 132 18.34 -16.19 -3.85
C VAL A 132 19.43 -17.24 -3.75
N TYR A 133 20.37 -17.10 -2.80
CA TYR A 133 21.58 -17.90 -2.77
C TYR A 133 21.31 -19.38 -2.48
N THR A 134 20.54 -19.73 -1.46
CA THR A 134 20.25 -21.14 -1.15
C THR A 134 19.44 -21.81 -2.27
N PRO A 135 18.35 -21.20 -2.80
CA PRO A 135 17.65 -21.72 -3.97
C PRO A 135 18.54 -21.93 -5.19
N LEU A 136 19.40 -20.96 -5.53
CA LEU A 136 20.31 -21.06 -6.66
C LEU A 136 21.39 -22.13 -6.45
N LEU A 137 21.98 -22.21 -5.26
CA LEU A 137 22.98 -23.23 -4.94
C LEU A 137 22.38 -24.64 -5.01
N VAL A 138 21.16 -24.83 -4.52
CA VAL A 138 20.46 -26.12 -4.63
C VAL A 138 20.02 -26.43 -6.06
N LEU A 139 19.63 -25.42 -6.83
CA LEU A 139 19.35 -25.60 -8.26
C LEU A 139 20.63 -26.03 -9.01
N VAL A 140 21.76 -25.36 -8.77
CA VAL A 140 23.05 -25.73 -9.34
C VAL A 140 23.47 -27.13 -8.88
N ASP A 141 23.23 -27.48 -7.63
CA ASP A 141 23.46 -28.83 -7.12
C ASP A 141 22.68 -29.89 -7.92
N TRP A 142 21.40 -29.63 -8.19
CA TRP A 142 20.54 -30.52 -8.98
C TRP A 142 21.01 -30.64 -10.44
N LEU A 143 21.32 -29.50 -11.07
CA LEU A 143 21.65 -29.44 -12.50
C LEU A 143 23.07 -29.98 -12.79
N ALA A 144 24.04 -29.58 -11.98
CA ALA A 144 25.46 -29.75 -12.30
C ALA A 144 26.19 -30.75 -11.40
N VAL A 145 25.91 -30.77 -10.10
CA VAL A 145 26.72 -31.53 -9.12
C VAL A 145 26.19 -32.94 -8.90
N GLY A 146 24.87 -33.09 -8.78
CA GLY A 146 24.22 -34.38 -8.63
C GLY A 146 24.44 -35.32 -9.80
N ARG A 147 24.52 -36.62 -9.49
CA ARG A 147 24.62 -37.68 -10.51
C ARG A 147 23.41 -38.61 -10.52
N ASN A 148 22.60 -38.59 -9.47
CA ASN A 148 21.44 -39.46 -9.32
C ASN A 148 20.12 -38.91 -9.88
N GLN A 149 20.05 -37.67 -10.41
CA GLN A 149 18.83 -37.09 -11.01
C GLN A 149 18.30 -37.89 -12.21
N VAL A 150 19.17 -38.63 -12.91
CA VAL A 150 18.78 -39.57 -13.97
C VAL A 150 17.91 -40.72 -13.46
N ALA A 151 18.01 -41.05 -12.17
CA ALA A 151 17.22 -42.09 -11.51
C ALA A 151 15.87 -41.55 -10.98
N ALA A 152 15.51 -40.29 -11.26
CA ALA A 152 14.21 -39.75 -10.91
C ALA A 152 13.10 -40.50 -11.66
N ARG A 153 12.03 -40.87 -10.96
CA ARG A 153 10.88 -41.56 -11.55
C ARG A 153 9.83 -40.54 -11.95
N TRP A 154 8.98 -40.89 -12.92
CA TRP A 154 7.95 -40.00 -13.46
C TRP A 154 6.93 -39.53 -12.40
N TRP A 155 6.76 -40.28 -11.32
CA TRP A 155 5.87 -39.94 -10.21
C TRP A 155 6.56 -39.10 -9.13
N HIS A 156 7.88 -38.92 -9.16
CA HIS A 156 8.58 -38.12 -8.15
C HIS A 156 8.05 -36.67 -8.08
N PRO A 157 7.85 -35.93 -9.21
CA PRO A 157 7.27 -34.59 -9.18
C PRO A 157 5.93 -34.50 -8.45
N LEU A 158 5.07 -35.51 -8.60
CA LEU A 158 3.76 -35.57 -7.93
C LEU A 158 3.87 -35.76 -6.41
N THR A 159 5.00 -36.28 -5.93
CA THR A 159 5.24 -36.51 -4.50
C THR A 159 6.13 -35.45 -3.86
N TRP A 160 6.83 -34.62 -4.64
CA TRP A 160 7.68 -33.54 -4.13
C TRP A 160 6.90 -32.39 -3.50
N ILE A 161 5.61 -32.25 -3.86
CA ILE A 161 4.68 -31.31 -3.23
C ILE A 161 4.36 -31.64 -1.76
N ALA A 162 4.79 -32.79 -1.24
CA ALA A 162 4.50 -33.21 0.13
C ALA A 162 4.99 -32.19 1.17
N PHE A 163 6.12 -31.53 0.96
CA PHE A 163 6.64 -30.53 1.91
C PHE A 163 5.86 -29.21 1.86
N PRO A 164 5.59 -28.60 0.69
CA PRO A 164 4.65 -27.48 0.61
C PRO A 164 3.27 -27.78 1.20
N LEU A 165 2.72 -28.97 0.97
CA LEU A 165 1.42 -29.36 1.54
C LEU A 165 1.48 -29.54 3.06
N ALA A 166 2.56 -30.09 3.61
CA ALA A 166 2.75 -30.20 5.04
C ALA A 166 2.86 -28.81 5.70
N TYR A 167 3.56 -27.88 5.05
CA TYR A 167 3.61 -26.49 5.51
C TYR A 167 2.24 -25.81 5.41
N LEU A 168 1.52 -25.96 4.30
CA LEU A 168 0.17 -25.41 4.15
C LEU A 168 -0.77 -25.91 5.25
N ALA A 169 -0.71 -27.20 5.58
CA ALA A 169 -1.50 -27.75 6.69
C ALA A 169 -1.11 -27.13 8.03
N PHE A 170 0.19 -26.98 8.31
CA PHE A 170 0.69 -26.28 9.50
C PHE A 170 0.20 -24.82 9.54
N PHE A 171 0.42 -24.07 8.47
CA PHE A 171 0.04 -22.67 8.28
C PHE A 171 -1.44 -22.41 8.55
N LEU A 172 -2.32 -23.25 8.00
CA LEU A 172 -3.77 -23.17 8.24
C LEU A 172 -4.14 -23.58 9.67
N SER A 173 -3.55 -24.67 10.19
CA SER A 173 -3.88 -25.18 11.53
C SER A 173 -3.41 -24.26 12.68
N ALA A 174 -2.29 -23.58 12.49
CA ALA A 174 -1.69 -22.68 13.46
C ALA A 174 -2.25 -21.25 13.37
N GLY A 175 -3.12 -20.96 12.39
CA GLY A 175 -3.72 -19.63 12.22
C GLY A 175 -2.76 -18.56 11.70
N ILE A 176 -1.62 -18.97 11.13
CA ILE A 176 -0.53 -18.08 10.67
C ILE A 176 -0.98 -17.19 9.49
N TYR A 177 -2.01 -17.60 8.75
CA TYR A 177 -2.60 -16.82 7.67
C TYR A 177 -3.12 -15.44 8.08
N ARG A 178 -3.35 -15.21 9.37
CA ARG A 178 -3.81 -13.91 9.88
C ARG A 178 -2.71 -12.85 9.93
N SER A 179 -1.44 -13.21 9.72
CA SER A 179 -0.32 -12.29 9.94
C SER A 179 0.81 -12.36 8.89
N LEU A 180 1.00 -13.49 8.18
CA LEU A 180 2.21 -13.71 7.37
C LEU A 180 1.99 -13.75 5.85
N TYR A 181 1.01 -14.52 5.35
CA TYR A 181 0.72 -14.63 3.92
C TYR A 181 -0.78 -14.42 3.66
N GLU A 182 -1.17 -13.17 3.49
CA GLU A 182 -2.57 -12.78 3.24
C GLU A 182 -3.15 -13.44 1.98
N PHE A 183 -2.33 -13.61 0.93
CA PHE A 183 -2.74 -14.32 -0.29
C PHE A 183 -3.08 -15.82 -0.09
N LEU A 184 -2.79 -16.38 1.08
CA LEU A 184 -3.16 -17.75 1.48
C LEU A 184 -4.23 -17.77 2.59
N ASP A 185 -4.92 -16.65 2.85
CA ASP A 185 -6.00 -16.61 3.83
C ASP A 185 -7.23 -17.37 3.30
N PRO A 186 -7.72 -18.41 4.02
CA PRO A 186 -8.91 -19.16 3.62
C PRO A 186 -10.21 -18.35 3.64
N ARG A 187 -10.19 -17.11 4.14
CA ARG A 187 -11.33 -16.18 4.16
C ARG A 187 -11.46 -15.38 2.86
N GLU A 188 -10.41 -15.35 2.03
CA GLU A 188 -10.41 -14.63 0.76
C GLU A 188 -11.05 -15.45 -0.37
N ASP A 189 -11.86 -14.81 -1.21
CA ASP A 189 -12.57 -15.46 -2.33
C ASP A 189 -11.59 -16.11 -3.35
N GLY A 190 -10.38 -15.57 -3.45
CA GLY A 190 -9.31 -16.06 -4.34
C GLY A 190 -8.53 -17.27 -3.81
N PHE A 191 -8.73 -17.68 -2.56
CA PHE A 191 -7.90 -18.70 -1.89
C PHE A 191 -7.79 -20.01 -2.67
N ALA A 192 -8.91 -20.57 -3.12
CA ALA A 192 -8.93 -21.85 -3.83
C ALA A 192 -8.17 -21.78 -5.16
N LEU A 193 -8.29 -20.65 -5.88
CA LEU A 193 -7.60 -20.44 -7.15
C LEU A 193 -6.10 -20.25 -6.94
N MET A 194 -5.70 -19.52 -5.90
CA MET A 194 -4.30 -19.34 -5.53
C MET A 194 -3.62 -20.68 -5.18
N ILE A 195 -4.26 -21.50 -4.32
CA ILE A 195 -3.75 -22.84 -3.97
C ILE A 195 -3.65 -23.73 -5.22
N ALA A 196 -4.67 -23.73 -6.08
CA ALA A 196 -4.63 -24.49 -7.32
C ALA A 196 -3.47 -24.03 -8.24
N GLY A 197 -3.29 -22.71 -8.39
CA GLY A 197 -2.21 -22.12 -9.18
C GLY A 197 -0.82 -22.49 -8.67
N LEU A 198 -0.58 -22.38 -7.37
CA LEU A 198 0.68 -22.78 -6.74
C LEU A 198 0.94 -24.28 -6.90
N LEU A 199 -0.06 -25.14 -6.68
CA LEU A 199 0.09 -26.58 -6.88
C LEU A 199 0.46 -26.95 -8.32
N VAL A 200 -0.22 -26.34 -9.29
CA VAL A 200 0.10 -26.53 -10.72
C VAL A 200 1.52 -26.05 -11.03
N GLY A 201 1.90 -24.86 -10.54
CA GLY A 201 3.24 -24.30 -10.74
C GLY A 201 4.35 -25.20 -10.17
N VAL A 202 4.17 -25.68 -8.94
CA VAL A 202 5.15 -26.56 -8.27
C VAL A 202 5.28 -27.91 -8.99
N ILE A 203 4.16 -28.49 -9.43
CA ILE A 203 4.18 -29.75 -10.21
C ILE A 203 4.88 -29.53 -11.57
N ALA A 204 4.61 -28.41 -12.24
CA ALA A 204 5.25 -28.05 -13.50
C ALA A 204 6.78 -27.91 -13.34
N ILE A 205 7.23 -27.18 -12.31
CA ILE A 205 8.65 -27.06 -11.96
C ILE A 205 9.27 -28.45 -11.68
N GLY A 206 8.56 -29.31 -10.94
CA GLY A 206 8.99 -30.68 -10.68
C GLY A 206 9.18 -31.49 -11.97
N TYR A 207 8.27 -31.37 -12.94
CA TYR A 207 8.39 -32.03 -14.23
C TYR A 207 9.50 -31.43 -15.11
N LEU A 208 9.78 -30.12 -15.01
CA LEU A 208 10.95 -29.50 -15.66
C LEU A 208 12.26 -30.10 -15.12
N LEU A 209 12.40 -30.21 -13.80
CA LEU A 209 13.58 -30.81 -13.17
C LEU A 209 13.74 -32.30 -13.50
N TYR A 210 12.63 -33.04 -13.58
CA TYR A 210 12.60 -34.43 -14.05
C TYR A 210 13.03 -34.54 -15.52
N GLY A 211 12.48 -33.68 -16.38
CA GLY A 211 12.81 -33.61 -17.81
C GLY A 211 14.30 -33.35 -18.05
N PHE A 212 14.90 -32.45 -17.27
CA PHE A 212 16.34 -32.21 -17.29
C PHE A 212 17.15 -33.48 -16.95
N GLY A 213 16.72 -34.24 -15.92
CA GLY A 213 17.34 -35.52 -15.57
C GLY A 213 17.30 -36.53 -16.73
N ARG A 214 16.18 -36.59 -17.47
CA ARG A 214 16.04 -37.46 -18.66
C ARG A 214 16.91 -37.00 -19.83
N LEU A 215 16.99 -35.70 -20.05
CA LEU A 215 17.80 -35.12 -21.11
C LEU A 215 19.29 -35.41 -20.87
N LYS A 216 19.76 -35.29 -19.62
CA LYS A 216 21.12 -35.64 -19.21
C LYS A 216 21.45 -37.11 -19.47
N ASP A 217 20.51 -38.01 -19.22
CA ASP A 217 20.64 -39.45 -19.50
C ASP A 217 20.74 -39.74 -21.01
N ALA A 218 19.87 -39.11 -21.82
CA ALA A 218 19.91 -39.23 -23.29
C ALA A 218 21.26 -38.76 -23.88
N PHE A 219 21.81 -37.65 -23.37
CA PHE A 219 23.12 -37.16 -23.81
C PHE A 219 24.29 -38.02 -23.34
N GLY A 220 24.20 -38.62 -22.15
CA GLY A 220 25.19 -39.58 -21.66
C GLY A 220 25.28 -40.82 -22.55
N ARG A 221 24.11 -41.37 -22.93
CA ARG A 221 24.03 -42.54 -23.83
C ARG A 221 24.49 -42.23 -25.26
N GLY A 222 24.25 -41.01 -25.76
CA GLY A 222 24.72 -40.57 -27.08
C GLY A 222 26.24 -40.40 -27.18
N ALA A 223 26.93 -40.12 -26.07
CA ALA A 223 28.39 -40.03 -26.01
C ALA A 223 29.08 -41.41 -25.91
N GLU A 224 28.40 -42.41 -25.33
CA GLU A 224 28.87 -43.81 -25.27
C GLU A 224 28.53 -44.63 -26.53
N ALA A 225 27.51 -44.24 -27.28
CA ALA A 225 27.13 -44.88 -28.55
C ALA A 225 28.02 -44.45 -29.73
N ARG A 226 29.34 -44.62 -29.62
CA ARG A 226 30.23 -44.69 -30.78
C ARG A 226 30.80 -46.11 -30.85
N PRO A 227 30.30 -46.98 -31.74
CA PRO A 227 30.83 -48.34 -31.83
C PRO A 227 32.27 -48.27 -32.35
N THR A 228 33.22 -48.70 -31.51
CA THR A 228 34.53 -49.14 -31.94
C THR A 228 34.37 -50.44 -32.74
N ASN A 229 34.17 -50.32 -34.05
CA ASN A 229 34.49 -51.39 -34.98
C ASN A 229 35.94 -51.21 -35.43
N THR A 230 36.81 -52.05 -34.90
CA THR A 230 38.18 -52.23 -35.36
C THR A 230 38.19 -53.39 -36.35
N ALA A 231 38.42 -53.12 -37.65
CA ALA A 231 39.40 -53.80 -38.50
C ALA A 231 39.23 -53.43 -39.99
N GLY A 232 40.20 -52.67 -40.50
CA GLY A 232 40.81 -52.85 -41.82
C GLY A 232 40.02 -52.47 -43.07
N GLN A 233 40.24 -51.26 -43.60
CA GLN A 233 40.86 -51.02 -44.91
C GLN A 233 40.90 -49.52 -45.25
N SER A 234 42.01 -49.12 -45.86
CA SER A 234 42.42 -47.77 -46.22
C SER A 234 41.56 -47.15 -47.33
N ARG A 235 41.25 -45.83 -47.21
CA ARG A 235 41.07 -44.87 -48.32
C ARG A 235 40.97 -43.41 -47.79
N PRO A 236 41.18 -42.38 -48.64
CA PRO A 236 41.87 -41.16 -48.27
C PRO A 236 40.97 -40.07 -47.66
N VAL A 237 41.63 -39.18 -46.92
CA VAL A 237 41.14 -38.03 -46.16
C VAL A 237 40.39 -37.01 -47.05
N PRO A 238 39.16 -36.59 -46.71
CA PRO A 238 38.59 -35.31 -47.14
C PRO A 238 38.95 -34.19 -46.15
N PRO A 239 38.96 -32.91 -46.56
CA PRO A 239 39.45 -31.80 -45.75
C PRO A 239 38.59 -31.56 -44.51
N PRO A 240 39.13 -30.94 -43.44
CA PRO A 240 38.42 -30.77 -42.19
C PRO A 240 37.23 -29.82 -42.35
N ALA A 241 36.03 -30.28 -41.99
CA ALA A 241 34.92 -29.39 -41.70
C ALA A 241 35.21 -28.65 -40.38
N PRO A 242 34.90 -27.33 -40.29
CA PRO A 242 35.29 -26.52 -39.14
C PRO A 242 34.54 -26.94 -37.87
N GLY A 243 35.26 -26.92 -36.75
CA GLY A 243 34.91 -27.65 -35.53
C GLY A 243 33.60 -27.25 -34.85
N GLY A 244 32.81 -28.26 -34.49
CA GLY A 244 31.63 -28.20 -33.63
C GLY A 244 31.90 -27.87 -32.15
N GLY A 245 32.95 -27.09 -31.86
CA GLY A 245 33.21 -26.52 -30.53
C GLY A 245 32.26 -25.39 -30.17
N LYS A 246 31.61 -24.76 -31.17
CA LYS A 246 30.64 -23.68 -30.96
C LYS A 246 29.28 -24.20 -30.48
N GLN A 247 28.77 -25.33 -30.97
CA GLN A 247 27.43 -25.84 -30.56
C GLN A 247 27.36 -26.26 -29.08
N ARG A 248 28.45 -26.82 -28.53
CA ARG A 248 28.50 -27.26 -27.12
C ARG A 248 28.59 -26.09 -26.13
N ARG A 249 29.15 -24.95 -26.55
CA ARG A 249 29.15 -23.69 -25.79
C ARG A 249 27.87 -22.88 -26.03
N LEU A 250 27.31 -22.91 -27.25
CA LEU A 250 26.04 -22.28 -27.58
C LEU A 250 24.84 -22.92 -26.89
N LEU A 251 24.80 -24.24 -26.70
CA LEU A 251 23.64 -24.92 -26.09
C LEU A 251 23.60 -24.78 -24.56
N VAL A 252 24.77 -24.74 -23.90
CA VAL A 252 24.85 -24.42 -22.46
C VAL A 252 24.62 -22.93 -22.23
N ALA A 253 25.14 -22.06 -23.12
CA ALA A 253 24.81 -20.65 -23.11
C ALA A 253 23.33 -20.39 -23.46
N ALA A 254 22.68 -21.20 -24.31
CA ALA A 254 21.26 -21.07 -24.65
C ALA A 254 20.33 -21.57 -23.54
N ALA A 255 20.72 -22.60 -22.78
CA ALA A 255 19.95 -23.01 -21.59
C ALA A 255 20.06 -21.98 -20.45
N ILE A 256 21.26 -21.42 -20.24
CA ILE A 256 21.46 -20.32 -19.28
C ILE A 256 20.79 -19.03 -19.81
N ALA A 257 20.85 -18.74 -21.10
CA ALA A 257 20.21 -17.58 -21.71
C ALA A 257 18.69 -17.74 -21.84
N VAL A 258 18.11 -18.94 -21.84
CA VAL A 258 16.64 -19.09 -21.76
C VAL A 258 16.16 -18.93 -20.32
N SER A 259 16.93 -19.38 -19.32
CA SER A 259 16.63 -19.10 -17.90
C SER A 259 16.88 -17.63 -17.52
N VAL A 260 17.92 -17.02 -18.07
CA VAL A 260 18.23 -15.58 -17.91
C VAL A 260 17.40 -14.72 -18.87
N ALA A 261 16.86 -15.22 -19.98
CA ALA A 261 15.90 -14.46 -20.81
C ALA A 261 14.50 -14.55 -20.23
N VAL A 262 14.04 -15.66 -19.66
CA VAL A 262 12.72 -15.65 -18.99
C VAL A 262 12.74 -14.76 -17.74
N VAL A 263 13.88 -14.61 -17.07
CA VAL A 263 14.07 -13.68 -15.94
C VAL A 263 14.51 -12.27 -16.37
N GLY A 264 15.23 -12.13 -17.48
CA GLY A 264 15.88 -10.90 -17.93
C GLY A 264 15.31 -10.27 -19.20
N THR A 265 14.34 -10.87 -19.90
CA THR A 265 13.60 -10.16 -20.96
C THR A 265 12.51 -9.25 -20.36
N VAL A 266 12.18 -9.42 -19.07
CA VAL A 266 11.37 -8.45 -18.31
C VAL A 266 12.26 -7.36 -17.68
N GLY A 267 13.46 -7.71 -17.18
CA GLY A 267 14.33 -6.73 -16.49
C GLY A 267 15.42 -6.04 -17.34
N GLY A 268 15.75 -6.56 -18.52
CA GLY A 268 16.94 -6.15 -19.28
C GLY A 268 16.74 -5.06 -20.33
N LEU A 269 15.52 -4.56 -20.52
CA LEU A 269 15.26 -3.51 -21.51
C LEU A 269 15.46 -2.08 -20.97
N LEU A 270 15.93 -1.89 -19.72
CA LEU A 270 15.90 -0.56 -19.10
C LEU A 270 17.21 0.11 -18.67
N LEU A 271 18.40 -0.49 -18.63
CA LEU A 271 19.56 0.28 -18.11
C LEU A 271 20.87 0.02 -18.86
N SER A 272 21.16 0.92 -19.80
CA SER A 272 22.49 1.14 -20.36
C SER A 272 23.26 2.20 -19.58
N SER A 273 24.59 2.17 -19.79
CA SER A 273 25.57 3.27 -19.64
C SER A 273 25.88 3.80 -18.24
N GLY A 274 27.18 3.97 -17.97
CA GLY A 274 27.70 4.53 -16.73
C GLY A 274 28.15 5.98 -16.83
N GLY A 275 28.63 6.50 -15.70
CA GLY A 275 29.53 7.65 -15.62
C GLY A 275 29.06 8.85 -14.78
N GLY A 276 29.33 8.82 -13.47
CA GLY A 276 29.82 9.94 -12.64
C GLY A 276 28.98 11.21 -12.41
N GLY A 277 28.56 11.44 -11.15
CA GLY A 277 28.37 12.79 -10.58
C GLY A 277 27.15 13.02 -9.67
N ARG A 278 27.33 12.77 -8.35
CA ARG A 278 26.63 13.26 -7.11
C ARG A 278 25.10 13.52 -7.05
N SER A 279 24.50 12.83 -6.05
CA SER A 279 23.28 13.07 -5.23
C SER A 279 21.92 13.22 -5.91
N GLY A 280 20.97 12.34 -5.55
CA GLY A 280 19.58 12.31 -6.04
C GLY A 280 19.23 10.96 -6.67
N ALA A 281 18.45 10.15 -5.97
CA ALA A 281 18.11 8.78 -6.37
C ALA A 281 16.95 8.73 -7.39
N PRO A 282 16.25 7.58 -7.63
CA PRO A 282 15.17 7.48 -8.62
C PRO A 282 14.17 8.63 -8.55
N ALA A 283 13.69 9.00 -7.36
CA ALA A 283 12.75 10.11 -7.17
C ALA A 283 13.24 11.47 -7.72
N ALA A 284 14.54 11.76 -7.61
CA ALA A 284 15.12 12.98 -8.16
C ALA A 284 15.21 12.92 -9.69
N GLN A 285 15.46 11.73 -10.26
CA GLN A 285 15.46 11.51 -11.70
C GLN A 285 14.05 11.59 -12.28
N ASP A 286 13.05 11.04 -11.58
CA ASP A 286 11.65 11.10 -11.95
C ASP A 286 11.14 12.55 -11.89
N TRP A 287 11.50 13.30 -10.83
CA TRP A 287 11.25 14.73 -10.75
C TRP A 287 11.91 15.51 -11.90
N ALA A 288 13.18 15.23 -12.20
CA ALA A 288 13.90 15.91 -13.28
C ALA A 288 13.29 15.62 -14.66
N ALA A 289 12.87 14.37 -14.90
CA ALA A 289 12.16 13.99 -16.13
C ALA A 289 10.81 14.72 -16.24
N ALA A 290 10.07 14.84 -15.14
CA ALA A 290 8.84 15.61 -15.07
C ALA A 290 9.07 17.12 -15.35
N ALA A 291 10.15 17.68 -14.81
CA ALA A 291 10.57 19.06 -15.06
C ALA A 291 10.94 19.28 -16.54
N ASP A 292 11.66 18.35 -17.16
CA ASP A 292 11.99 18.39 -18.59
C ASP A 292 10.74 18.28 -19.49
N GLU A 293 9.76 17.46 -19.09
CA GLU A 293 8.53 17.25 -19.85
C GLU A 293 7.56 18.44 -19.75
N THR A 294 7.35 18.95 -18.53
CA THR A 294 6.23 19.87 -18.23
C THR A 294 6.67 21.29 -17.85
N GLY A 295 7.97 21.52 -17.72
CA GLY A 295 8.54 22.74 -17.14
C GLY A 295 8.39 22.79 -15.63
N THR A 296 9.10 23.72 -14.98
CA THR A 296 9.02 23.95 -13.54
C THR A 296 8.09 25.11 -13.21
N ALA A 297 7.44 25.03 -12.06
CA ALA A 297 6.70 26.14 -11.46
C ALA A 297 7.62 26.95 -10.56
N GLN A 298 7.57 28.27 -10.77
CA GLN A 298 8.23 29.22 -9.91
C GLN A 298 7.26 29.70 -8.84
N GLU A 299 7.82 30.27 -7.78
CA GLU A 299 7.04 31.10 -6.89
C GLU A 299 6.50 32.32 -7.66
N LEU A 300 5.20 32.52 -7.59
CA LEU A 300 4.54 33.70 -8.14
C LEU A 300 4.54 34.83 -7.13
N TRP A 301 4.21 34.51 -5.88
CA TRP A 301 4.15 35.43 -4.76
C TRP A 301 4.11 34.68 -3.42
N ARG A 302 4.47 35.37 -2.35
CA ARG A 302 4.37 34.91 -0.95
C ARG A 302 3.88 36.03 -0.04
N ILE A 303 3.20 35.67 1.03
CA ILE A 303 2.67 36.58 2.05
C ILE A 303 3.24 36.17 3.41
N PRO A 304 3.86 37.10 4.16
CA PRO A 304 4.35 36.82 5.51
C PRO A 304 3.21 36.77 6.52
N GLN A 305 3.38 35.98 7.58
CA GLN A 305 2.46 35.92 8.70
C GLN A 305 2.43 37.28 9.42
N GLY A 306 1.21 37.80 9.58
CA GLY A 306 0.98 38.97 10.42
C GLY A 306 1.11 38.67 11.91
N VAL A 307 0.95 39.72 12.73
CA VAL A 307 0.87 39.59 14.19
C VAL A 307 -0.39 38.80 14.56
N THR A 308 -0.23 37.89 15.53
CA THR A 308 -1.29 37.08 16.12
C THR A 308 -1.17 37.14 17.65
N PRO A 309 -2.22 36.83 18.42
CA PRO A 309 -2.12 36.58 19.86
C PRO A 309 -1.88 35.09 20.15
N GLY A 310 -0.69 34.73 20.62
CA GLY A 310 -0.37 33.36 21.02
C GLY A 310 -0.40 32.38 19.85
N VAL A 311 -1.19 31.31 19.97
CA VAL A 311 -1.37 30.27 18.95
C VAL A 311 -2.80 30.32 18.47
N GLN A 312 -3.01 30.66 17.19
CA GLN A 312 -4.34 30.83 16.62
C GLN A 312 -4.55 29.95 15.40
N PRO A 313 -5.68 29.22 15.31
CA PRO A 313 -6.06 28.52 14.09
C PRO A 313 -6.51 29.51 13.01
N THR A 314 -6.10 29.23 11.77
CA THR A 314 -6.29 30.10 10.60
C THR A 314 -6.59 29.30 9.33
N GLY A 315 -7.13 28.09 9.50
CA GLY A 315 -7.45 27.17 8.39
C GLY A 315 -8.65 27.58 7.53
N ASP A 316 -9.48 28.49 8.01
CA ASP A 316 -10.68 28.98 7.33
C ASP A 316 -10.32 29.81 6.09
N HIS A 317 -10.78 29.35 4.93
CA HIS A 317 -10.46 29.96 3.64
C HIS A 317 -11.56 29.71 2.61
N TRP A 318 -11.60 30.57 1.59
CA TRP A 318 -12.44 30.42 0.41
C TRP A 318 -11.69 30.89 -0.82
N VAL A 319 -11.89 30.19 -1.94
CA VAL A 319 -11.29 30.56 -3.22
C VAL A 319 -12.39 31.03 -4.16
N THR A 320 -12.20 32.21 -4.73
CA THR A 320 -13.01 32.77 -5.82
C THR A 320 -12.18 32.76 -7.10
N ASP A 321 -12.77 33.19 -8.21
CA ASP A 321 -12.05 33.27 -9.50
C ASP A 321 -10.81 34.17 -9.44
N THR A 322 -10.80 35.18 -8.56
CA THR A 322 -9.72 36.18 -8.49
C THR A 322 -9.06 36.29 -7.12
N HIS A 323 -9.63 35.72 -6.06
CA HIS A 323 -9.11 35.91 -4.69
C HIS A 323 -9.02 34.61 -3.90
N LEU A 324 -7.95 34.49 -3.10
CA LEU A 324 -7.91 33.68 -1.90
C LEU A 324 -8.38 34.53 -0.72
N VAL A 325 -9.48 34.15 -0.10
CA VAL A 325 -10.03 34.81 1.09
C VAL A 325 -9.71 33.97 2.31
N ARG A 326 -9.16 34.58 3.36
CA ARG A 326 -8.77 33.92 4.61
C ARG A 326 -9.38 34.61 5.81
N ARG A 327 -9.85 33.82 6.79
CA ARG A 327 -10.16 34.33 8.13
C ARG A 327 -8.89 34.22 8.98
N LEU A 328 -8.44 35.36 9.50
CA LEU A 328 -7.28 35.50 10.36
C LEU A 328 -7.73 36.06 11.72
N PRO A 329 -6.86 36.09 12.75
CA PRO A 329 -7.19 36.64 14.06
C PRO A 329 -7.72 38.08 13.95
N GLY A 330 -8.98 38.28 14.31
CA GLY A 330 -9.66 39.58 14.30
C GLY A 330 -9.97 40.17 12.92
N ARG A 331 -9.84 39.42 11.81
CA ARG A 331 -10.10 39.96 10.46
C ARG A 331 -10.37 38.90 9.39
N VAL A 332 -10.99 39.31 8.28
CA VAL A 332 -11.04 38.55 7.03
C VAL A 332 -10.29 39.33 5.97
N VAL A 333 -9.39 38.67 5.24
CA VAL A 333 -8.55 39.31 4.23
C VAL A 333 -8.69 38.57 2.91
N ALA A 334 -8.79 39.31 1.81
CA ALA A 334 -8.67 38.75 0.47
C ALA A 334 -7.34 39.13 -0.17
N TYR A 335 -6.66 38.13 -0.72
CA TYR A 335 -5.47 38.29 -1.53
C TYR A 335 -5.80 38.01 -2.99
N ASP A 336 -5.37 38.87 -3.89
CA ASP A 336 -5.46 38.65 -5.34
C ASP A 336 -4.65 37.39 -5.71
N LEU A 337 -5.28 36.44 -6.42
CA LEU A 337 -4.63 35.17 -6.77
C LEU A 337 -3.49 35.35 -7.79
N ALA A 338 -3.52 36.41 -8.58
CA ALA A 338 -2.48 36.65 -9.58
C ALA A 338 -1.25 37.32 -8.96
N THR A 339 -1.43 38.26 -8.02
CA THR A 339 -0.33 39.09 -7.49
C THR A 339 0.04 38.80 -6.03
N GLY A 340 -0.86 38.20 -5.25
CA GLY A 340 -0.72 38.03 -3.80
C GLY A 340 -0.94 39.33 -3.01
N GLU A 341 -1.27 40.44 -3.67
CA GLU A 341 -1.55 41.70 -3.00
C GLU A 341 -2.87 41.62 -2.23
N GLU A 342 -2.93 42.30 -1.08
CA GLU A 342 -4.17 42.47 -0.34
C GLU A 342 -5.15 43.31 -1.18
N ALA A 343 -6.26 42.68 -1.58
CA ALA A 343 -7.32 43.35 -2.33
C ALA A 343 -8.26 44.13 -1.41
N TRP A 344 -8.58 43.54 -0.25
CA TRP A 344 -9.37 44.18 0.80
C TRP A 344 -9.20 43.44 2.13
N GLU A 345 -9.51 44.15 3.21
CA GLU A 345 -9.58 43.62 4.58
C GLU A 345 -10.88 44.07 5.26
N LEU A 346 -11.51 43.14 5.97
CA LEU A 346 -12.62 43.37 6.87
C LEU A 346 -12.16 43.11 8.30
N ALA A 347 -12.08 44.16 9.12
CA ALA A 347 -11.84 44.00 10.55
C ALA A 347 -13.07 43.36 11.22
N LEU A 348 -12.85 42.30 11.99
CA LEU A 348 -13.86 41.67 12.84
C LEU A 348 -13.80 42.29 14.24
N SER A 349 -14.95 42.63 14.79
CA SER A 349 -15.06 43.06 16.19
C SER A 349 -14.77 41.89 17.16
N GLY A 350 -14.78 42.13 18.47
CA GLY A 350 -14.65 41.05 19.46
C GLY A 350 -13.22 40.59 19.72
N ASP A 351 -13.09 39.39 20.27
CA ASP A 351 -11.81 38.83 20.71
C ASP A 351 -11.01 38.26 19.52
N PRO A 352 -9.76 38.67 19.29
CA PRO A 352 -8.92 38.11 18.23
C PRO A 352 -8.52 36.64 18.47
N GLU A 353 -8.69 36.10 19.68
CA GLU A 353 -8.46 34.67 20.00
C GLU A 353 -9.69 33.78 19.70
N ASP A 354 -10.68 34.30 18.97
CA ASP A 354 -11.88 33.59 18.54
C ASP A 354 -11.57 32.45 17.54
N ASP A 355 -11.80 31.20 17.96
CA ASP A 355 -11.68 29.96 17.16
C ASP A 355 -13.04 29.38 16.73
N CYS A 356 -14.10 30.18 16.75
CA CYS A 356 -15.41 29.69 16.33
C CYS A 356 -15.45 29.39 14.82
N PRO A 357 -16.11 28.29 14.39
CA PRO A 357 -15.99 27.80 13.02
C PRO A 357 -16.74 28.68 12.01
N SER A 358 -16.28 28.64 10.76
CA SER A 358 -16.94 29.26 9.62
C SER A 358 -17.60 28.22 8.71
N SER A 359 -18.47 28.66 7.79
CA SER A 359 -19.03 27.79 6.76
C SER A 359 -17.95 27.40 5.76
N PRO A 360 -17.64 26.11 5.56
CA PRO A 360 -16.62 25.69 4.60
C PRO A 360 -16.97 26.11 3.16
N GLN A 361 -18.25 25.99 2.81
CA GLN A 361 -18.79 26.41 1.54
C GLN A 361 -19.26 27.87 1.56
N ARG A 362 -19.36 28.44 0.36
CA ARG A 362 -20.01 29.72 0.09
C ARG A 362 -21.39 29.49 -0.53
N SER A 363 -22.32 30.41 -0.31
CA SER A 363 -23.52 30.54 -1.15
C SER A 363 -23.39 31.82 -1.98
N GLY A 364 -23.15 31.68 -3.29
CA GLY A 364 -22.72 32.80 -4.12
C GLY A 364 -21.45 33.45 -3.55
N ASN A 365 -21.54 34.73 -3.15
CA ASN A 365 -20.43 35.45 -2.51
C ASN A 365 -20.61 35.57 -1.00
N ARG A 366 -21.47 34.77 -0.37
CA ARG A 366 -21.75 34.83 1.06
C ARG A 366 -21.05 33.68 1.79
N VAL A 367 -20.43 34.00 2.92
CA VAL A 367 -19.91 33.03 3.89
C VAL A 367 -20.41 33.38 5.28
N ALA A 368 -20.59 32.38 6.14
CA ALA A 368 -21.05 32.54 7.51
C ALA A 368 -19.90 32.26 8.49
N LEU A 369 -19.69 33.16 9.43
CA LEU A 369 -18.70 33.04 10.49
C LEU A 369 -19.42 32.95 11.82
N LEU A 370 -19.21 31.86 12.57
CA LEU A 370 -19.52 31.88 13.99
C LEU A 370 -18.41 32.60 14.73
N ARG A 371 -18.79 33.33 15.77
CA ARG A 371 -17.89 34.16 16.56
C ARG A 371 -18.20 34.02 18.03
N ALA A 372 -17.15 34.07 18.85
CA ALA A 372 -17.26 34.06 20.29
C ALA A 372 -18.17 35.19 20.80
N VAL A 373 -19.00 34.88 21.79
CA VAL A 373 -19.69 35.89 22.59
C VAL A 373 -18.64 36.62 23.43
N GLU A 374 -18.80 37.94 23.59
CA GLU A 374 -17.84 38.78 24.30
C GLU A 374 -17.59 38.26 25.73
N GLY A 375 -16.32 37.93 26.05
CA GLY A 375 -15.92 37.37 27.33
C GLY A 375 -16.09 35.86 27.48
N GLU A 376 -16.58 35.16 26.45
CA GLU A 376 -16.87 33.72 26.46
C GLU A 376 -16.30 33.01 25.21
N LEU A 377 -14.98 32.83 25.15
CA LEU A 377 -14.26 32.27 23.98
C LEU A 377 -14.79 30.93 23.45
N ASN A 378 -15.39 30.09 24.31
CA ASN A 378 -15.93 28.78 23.90
C ASN A 378 -17.40 28.82 23.48
N ASN A 379 -18.06 29.98 23.60
CA ASN A 379 -19.46 30.18 23.24
C ASN A 379 -19.54 30.89 21.89
N CYS A 380 -19.77 30.12 20.83
CA CYS A 380 -19.84 30.58 19.44
C CYS A 380 -21.20 31.18 19.05
N GLY A 381 -21.85 31.86 20.01
CA GLY A 381 -23.22 32.35 19.92
C GLY A 381 -23.44 33.59 19.06
N THR A 382 -22.45 34.06 18.29
CA THR A 382 -22.60 35.19 17.38
C THR A 382 -22.44 34.73 15.93
N LEU A 383 -23.40 35.07 15.06
CA LEU A 383 -23.33 34.82 13.62
C LEU A 383 -22.99 36.11 12.88
N THR A 384 -21.98 36.07 12.02
CA THR A 384 -21.66 37.15 11.06
C THR A 384 -21.69 36.59 9.64
N VAL A 385 -22.39 37.26 8.73
CA VAL A 385 -22.34 36.93 7.31
C VAL A 385 -21.50 37.98 6.58
N VAL A 386 -20.58 37.51 5.74
CA VAL A 386 -19.65 38.35 4.98
C VAL A 386 -19.89 38.15 3.48
N ASP A 387 -19.90 39.27 2.74
CA ASP A 387 -19.79 39.28 1.28
C ASP A 387 -18.31 39.25 0.90
N ILE A 388 -17.83 38.10 0.42
CA ILE A 388 -16.42 37.89 0.06
C ILE A 388 -16.06 38.43 -1.34
N ALA A 389 -17.01 39.00 -2.09
CA ALA A 389 -16.67 39.72 -3.32
C ALA A 389 -16.35 41.20 -3.04
N SER A 390 -17.01 41.79 -2.04
CA SER A 390 -16.83 43.20 -1.67
C SER A 390 -16.03 43.43 -0.39
N GLY A 391 -15.80 42.38 0.41
CA GLY A 391 -15.12 42.49 1.70
C GLY A 391 -15.96 43.17 2.78
N GLN A 392 -17.29 43.07 2.69
CA GLN A 392 -18.20 43.78 3.59
C GLN A 392 -18.99 42.81 4.47
N GLU A 393 -19.16 43.21 5.73
CA GLU A 393 -20.15 42.59 6.61
C GLU A 393 -21.55 42.84 6.04
N VAL A 394 -22.33 41.77 5.89
CA VAL A 394 -23.75 41.84 5.51
C VAL A 394 -24.60 42.11 6.75
N PHE A 395 -24.40 41.29 7.79
CA PHE A 395 -24.94 41.52 9.13
C PHE A 395 -24.17 40.72 10.18
N THR A 396 -24.27 41.17 11.43
CA THR A 396 -23.95 40.39 12.62
C THR A 396 -25.17 40.31 13.55
N THR A 397 -25.45 39.13 14.11
CA THR A 397 -26.51 38.91 15.09
C THR A 397 -26.09 37.92 16.17
N VAL A 398 -26.67 38.08 17.37
CA VAL A 398 -26.62 37.04 18.40
C VAL A 398 -27.57 35.91 18.01
N ILE A 399 -27.11 34.67 18.14
CA ILE A 399 -27.90 33.46 17.88
C ILE A 399 -28.83 33.24 19.07
N PRO A 400 -30.15 33.22 18.89
CA PRO A 400 -31.08 32.94 19.98
C PRO A 400 -30.85 31.53 20.54
N THR A 401 -30.76 31.35 21.85
CA THR A 401 -30.56 30.01 22.43
C THR A 401 -31.81 29.15 22.33
N ILE A 402 -31.63 27.86 21.99
CA ILE A 402 -32.69 26.84 22.05
C ILE A 402 -32.43 25.98 23.29
N GLU A 403 -33.46 25.76 24.11
CA GLU A 403 -33.38 24.97 25.35
C GLU A 403 -32.24 25.37 26.32
N ARG A 404 -31.79 26.65 26.30
CA ARG A 404 -30.63 27.15 27.07
C ARG A 404 -29.31 26.46 26.71
N THR A 405 -29.21 25.90 25.52
CA THR A 405 -27.96 25.34 24.97
C THR A 405 -27.24 26.41 24.17
N GLU A 406 -25.95 26.55 24.44
CA GLU A 406 -25.04 27.46 23.75
C GLU A 406 -24.48 26.81 22.48
N VAL A 407 -24.06 27.65 21.54
CA VAL A 407 -23.35 27.22 20.33
C VAL A 407 -21.87 27.04 20.69
N THR A 408 -21.25 25.99 20.19
CA THR A 408 -19.91 25.55 20.58
C THR A 408 -18.99 25.41 19.36
N LEU A 409 -17.71 25.16 19.61
CA LEU A 409 -16.69 24.88 18.58
C LEU A 409 -17.00 23.64 17.70
N ALA A 410 -17.92 22.78 18.14
CA ALA A 410 -18.34 21.60 17.38
C ALA A 410 -19.48 21.88 16.39
N ASP A 411 -20.15 23.03 16.51
CA ASP A 411 -21.32 23.38 15.70
C ASP A 411 -20.83 24.21 14.49
N VAL A 412 -20.89 23.64 13.29
CA VAL A 412 -20.40 24.28 12.05
C VAL A 412 -21.58 24.81 11.24
N PRO A 413 -21.59 26.10 10.83
CA PRO A 413 -22.68 26.65 10.02
C PRO A 413 -22.56 26.21 8.56
N ALA A 414 -23.69 26.15 7.87
CA ALA A 414 -23.78 25.88 6.44
C ALA A 414 -24.42 27.06 5.70
N ALA A 415 -23.69 27.67 4.76
CA ALA A 415 -24.26 28.63 3.81
C ALA A 415 -24.82 27.87 2.61
N PHE A 416 -26.10 28.06 2.28
CA PHE A 416 -26.77 27.35 1.19
C PHE A 416 -28.00 28.12 0.68
N GLY A 417 -28.05 28.38 -0.63
CA GLY A 417 -29.10 29.21 -1.23
C GLY A 417 -29.21 30.57 -0.52
N ASP A 418 -30.42 30.95 -0.14
CA ASP A 418 -30.70 32.22 0.55
C ASP A 418 -30.54 32.12 2.08
N PHE A 419 -29.86 31.09 2.58
CA PHE A 419 -29.88 30.73 3.99
C PHE A 419 -28.51 30.41 4.58
N VAL A 420 -28.40 30.66 5.90
CA VAL A 420 -27.41 30.05 6.78
C VAL A 420 -28.14 29.11 7.72
N LEU A 421 -27.72 27.85 7.72
CA LEU A 421 -28.22 26.82 8.62
C LEU A 421 -27.18 26.51 9.68
N LEU A 422 -27.61 26.34 10.92
CA LEU A 422 -26.74 25.94 12.02
C LEU A 422 -27.45 24.86 12.83
N GLY A 423 -26.83 23.70 12.90
CA GLY A 423 -27.30 22.60 13.72
C GLY A 423 -26.60 22.68 15.07
N THR A 424 -27.36 22.44 16.13
CA THR A 424 -26.80 22.34 17.49
C THR A 424 -27.38 21.12 18.18
N ARG A 425 -26.80 20.76 19.33
CA ARG A 425 -27.35 19.71 20.21
C ARG A 425 -28.79 19.98 20.70
N ALA A 426 -29.30 21.21 20.57
CA ALA A 426 -30.65 21.59 20.94
C ALA A 426 -31.58 21.80 19.75
N GLY A 427 -31.10 21.67 18.52
CA GLY A 427 -31.88 21.80 17.30
C GLY A 427 -31.28 22.77 16.29
N GLY A 428 -32.02 23.00 15.21
CA GLY A 428 -31.57 23.79 14.07
C GLY A 428 -31.95 25.26 14.14
N HIS A 429 -31.10 26.11 13.60
CA HIS A 429 -31.35 27.52 13.34
C HIS A 429 -31.29 27.75 11.84
N LEU A 430 -32.25 28.53 11.34
CA LEU A 430 -32.29 28.99 9.96
C LEU A 430 -32.24 30.52 9.96
N PHE A 431 -31.28 31.09 9.25
CA PHE A 431 -31.17 32.53 9.05
C PHE A 431 -31.26 32.83 7.56
N ASN A 432 -32.03 33.86 7.17
CA ASN A 432 -31.87 34.41 5.83
C ASN A 432 -30.49 35.06 5.71
N ILE A 433 -29.74 34.72 4.66
CA ILE A 433 -28.33 35.08 4.49
C ILE A 433 -28.10 36.56 4.21
N ASP A 434 -29.12 37.30 3.78
CA ASP A 434 -29.00 38.74 3.50
C ASP A 434 -29.58 39.61 4.61
N THR A 435 -30.63 39.16 5.31
CA THR A 435 -31.33 39.98 6.31
C THR A 435 -31.08 39.56 7.76
N GLY A 436 -30.46 38.40 8.00
CA GLY A 436 -30.29 37.82 9.33
C GLY A 436 -31.59 37.43 10.03
N LYS A 437 -32.71 37.34 9.29
CA LYS A 437 -33.99 36.95 9.86
C LYS A 437 -33.93 35.50 10.29
N HIS A 438 -34.11 35.27 11.59
CA HIS A 438 -34.02 33.95 12.21
C HIS A 438 -35.38 33.25 12.29
N VAL A 439 -35.34 31.93 12.09
CA VAL A 439 -36.40 30.98 12.44
C VAL A 439 -35.74 29.76 13.10
N ALA A 440 -36.30 29.28 14.20
CA ALA A 440 -35.91 27.99 14.75
C ALA A 440 -36.49 26.87 13.87
N VAL A 441 -35.66 25.90 13.48
CA VAL A 441 -36.11 24.75 12.71
C VAL A 441 -36.99 23.88 13.61
N ALA A 442 -38.17 23.51 13.12
CA ALA A 442 -39.14 22.79 13.91
C ALA A 442 -38.63 21.38 14.24
N GLU A 443 -38.67 21.01 15.52
CA GLU A 443 -38.42 19.65 15.96
C GLU A 443 -39.67 18.78 15.75
N GLU A 444 -39.48 17.57 15.22
CA GLU A 444 -40.55 16.57 15.11
C GLU A 444 -40.43 15.57 16.26
N GLY A 445 -41.27 15.75 17.28
CA GLY A 445 -41.30 14.88 18.45
C GLY A 445 -40.06 15.05 19.34
N GLN A 446 -39.11 14.13 19.26
CA GLN A 446 -37.85 14.12 20.02
C GLN A 446 -36.62 14.00 19.10
N CYS A 447 -36.85 14.21 17.80
CA CYS A 447 -35.83 14.21 16.76
C CYS A 447 -35.54 15.65 16.35
N ARG A 448 -34.26 15.95 16.20
CA ARG A 448 -33.81 17.29 15.82
C ARG A 448 -32.75 17.22 14.73
N GLU A 449 -32.69 18.25 13.91
CA GLU A 449 -31.60 18.44 12.96
C GLU A 449 -30.45 19.15 13.69
N ASP A 450 -29.39 18.39 13.99
CA ASP A 450 -28.30 18.84 14.88
C ASP A 450 -26.99 19.14 14.16
N ALA A 451 -26.91 18.89 12.85
CA ALA A 451 -25.80 19.29 12.00
C ALA A 451 -26.27 19.48 10.56
N TYR A 452 -25.65 20.42 9.84
CA TYR A 452 -25.89 20.64 8.41
C TYR A 452 -24.57 20.66 7.65
N ALA A 453 -24.60 20.27 6.38
CA ALA A 453 -23.52 20.44 5.43
C ALA A 453 -24.06 20.60 4.01
N VAL A 454 -23.23 21.12 3.11
CA VAL A 454 -23.52 21.11 1.67
C VAL A 454 -22.60 20.08 1.03
N VAL A 455 -23.20 19.10 0.35
CA VAL A 455 -22.51 17.99 -0.32
C VAL A 455 -23.17 17.83 -1.69
N ASP A 456 -22.37 17.75 -2.77
CA ASP A 456 -22.85 17.67 -4.16
C ASP A 456 -23.96 18.69 -4.49
N ASP A 457 -23.77 19.94 -4.09
CA ASP A 457 -24.70 21.07 -4.29
C ASP A 457 -26.10 20.91 -3.67
N VAL A 458 -26.28 19.97 -2.74
CA VAL A 458 -27.50 19.83 -1.94
C VAL A 458 -27.23 20.03 -0.46
N LEU A 459 -28.26 20.43 0.28
CA LEU A 459 -28.19 20.55 1.72
C LEU A 459 -28.47 19.20 2.37
N VAL A 460 -27.56 18.77 3.23
CA VAL A 460 -27.66 17.57 4.06
C VAL A 460 -27.88 18.01 5.51
N ALA A 461 -28.91 17.47 6.15
CA ALA A 461 -29.14 17.62 7.59
C ALA A 461 -29.03 16.27 8.29
N ARG A 462 -28.29 16.22 9.40
CA ARG A 462 -28.26 15.06 10.29
C ARG A 462 -29.41 15.14 11.28
N VAL A 463 -30.24 14.11 11.29
CA VAL A 463 -31.34 13.95 12.23
C VAL A 463 -30.89 13.05 13.37
N SER A 464 -30.97 13.55 14.60
CA SER A 464 -30.64 12.81 15.81
C SER A 464 -31.83 12.77 16.76
N CYS A 465 -32.23 11.56 17.17
CA CYS A 465 -33.34 11.33 18.09
C CYS A 465 -32.83 10.80 19.43
N ARG A 466 -33.32 11.34 20.55
CA ARG A 466 -32.87 10.92 21.90
C ARG A 466 -33.93 10.12 22.64
N GLU A 467 -33.52 8.95 23.17
CA GLU A 467 -34.40 8.03 23.92
C GLU A 467 -34.92 8.60 25.26
N ARG A 468 -34.27 9.64 25.81
CA ARG A 468 -34.66 10.24 27.10
C ARG A 468 -35.19 11.66 26.95
N PRO A 469 -36.34 11.98 27.59
CA PRO A 469 -37.24 11.06 28.31
C PRO A 469 -38.00 10.09 27.36
N PRO A 470 -38.52 8.95 27.85
CA PRO A 470 -39.08 7.88 27.01
C PRO A 470 -40.17 8.40 26.04
N GLY A 471 -40.08 8.01 24.77
CA GLY A 471 -41.08 8.35 23.75
C GLY A 471 -40.53 8.64 22.35
N SER A 472 -39.21 8.76 22.16
CA SER A 472 -38.61 8.89 20.83
C SER A 472 -38.46 7.54 20.14
N ASP A 473 -38.78 7.45 18.86
CA ASP A 473 -38.31 6.36 18.02
C ASP A 473 -36.89 6.69 17.53
N VAL A 474 -35.86 6.14 18.18
CA VAL A 474 -34.45 6.39 17.84
C VAL A 474 -34.10 5.92 16.42
N ALA A 475 -34.91 5.04 15.83
CA ALA A 475 -34.77 4.57 14.45
C ALA A 475 -35.12 5.65 13.40
N LEU A 476 -35.61 6.82 13.84
CA LEU A 476 -35.79 7.98 12.98
C LEU A 476 -34.49 8.80 12.78
N SER A 477 -33.41 8.46 13.49
CA SER A 477 -32.11 9.11 13.29
C SER A 477 -31.52 8.76 11.91
N GLY A 478 -30.81 9.69 11.29
CA GLY A 478 -30.27 9.51 9.94
C GLY A 478 -30.02 10.84 9.24
N LEU A 479 -30.44 10.94 7.97
CA LEU A 479 -30.21 12.11 7.12
C LEU A 479 -31.50 12.59 6.44
N ARG A 480 -31.58 13.91 6.23
CA ARG A 480 -32.56 14.56 5.34
C ARG A 480 -31.82 15.39 4.31
N ILE A 481 -32.28 15.33 3.07
CA ILE A 481 -31.70 16.08 1.95
C ILE A 481 -32.70 17.10 1.43
N TYR A 482 -32.22 18.32 1.17
CA TYR A 482 -33.03 19.42 0.69
C TYR A 482 -32.45 20.01 -0.59
N ASN A 483 -33.34 20.53 -1.44
CA ASN A 483 -32.96 21.42 -2.53
C ASN A 483 -32.72 22.85 -2.01
N THR A 484 -32.33 23.76 -2.91
CA THR A 484 -32.06 25.18 -2.60
C THR A 484 -33.24 25.94 -2.01
N ASP A 485 -34.48 25.49 -2.27
CA ASP A 485 -35.71 26.09 -1.74
C ASP A 485 -36.06 25.52 -0.34
N LEU A 486 -35.22 24.64 0.20
CA LEU A 486 -35.42 23.89 1.44
C LEU A 486 -36.61 22.91 1.40
N ASP A 487 -36.98 22.44 0.22
CA ASP A 487 -37.92 21.32 0.08
C ASP A 487 -37.17 19.99 0.29
N GLU A 488 -37.66 19.16 1.22
CA GLU A 488 -37.11 17.81 1.44
C GLU A 488 -37.27 16.98 0.16
N GLN A 489 -36.14 16.54 -0.39
CA GLN A 489 -36.08 15.67 -1.57
C GLN A 489 -36.24 14.20 -1.16
N TRP A 490 -35.56 13.81 -0.08
CA TRP A 490 -35.64 12.48 0.50
C TRP A 490 -34.99 12.45 1.89
N SER A 491 -35.33 11.41 2.65
CA SER A 491 -34.72 11.08 3.92
C SER A 491 -34.22 9.64 3.95
N TRP A 492 -33.21 9.40 4.79
CA TRP A 492 -32.63 8.08 5.03
C TRP A 492 -32.49 7.87 6.54
N ARG A 493 -32.73 6.63 7.00
CA ARG A 493 -32.65 6.26 8.41
C ARG A 493 -31.40 5.41 8.62
N ALA A 494 -30.61 5.76 9.62
CA ALA A 494 -29.43 5.00 9.98
C ALA A 494 -29.83 3.60 10.49
N PRO A 495 -29.06 2.54 10.18
CA PRO A 495 -29.29 1.22 10.75
C PRO A 495 -29.21 1.25 12.27
N VAL A 496 -29.98 0.38 12.92
CA VAL A 496 -29.96 0.20 14.36
C VAL A 496 -29.19 -1.08 14.69
N GLU A 497 -28.31 -1.00 15.68
CA GLU A 497 -27.60 -2.18 16.18
C GLU A 497 -28.56 -3.20 16.79
N ARG A 498 -28.11 -4.46 16.94
CA ARG A 498 -28.90 -5.50 17.62
C ARG A 498 -29.29 -5.13 19.06
N ALA A 499 -28.48 -4.31 19.72
CA ALA A 499 -28.74 -3.82 21.07
C ALA A 499 -29.81 -2.71 21.12
N GLY A 500 -30.27 -2.20 19.97
CA GLY A 500 -31.29 -1.17 19.86
C GLY A 500 -30.76 0.26 19.76
N GLU A 501 -29.44 0.46 19.76
CA GLU A 501 -28.81 1.77 19.58
C GLU A 501 -28.64 2.09 18.09
N PRO A 502 -29.06 3.28 17.60
CA PRO A 502 -28.82 3.67 16.21
C PRO A 502 -27.33 3.92 15.98
N LEU A 503 -26.84 3.53 14.80
CA LEU A 503 -25.51 3.96 14.37
C LEU A 503 -25.52 5.48 14.17
N GLU A 504 -24.53 6.17 14.73
CA GLU A 504 -24.43 7.62 14.60
C GLU A 504 -23.83 7.99 13.24
N VAL A 505 -24.48 8.85 12.47
CA VAL A 505 -23.88 9.43 11.27
C VAL A 505 -22.83 10.45 11.70
N ARG A 506 -21.56 10.16 11.39
CA ARG A 506 -20.42 11.03 11.69
C ARG A 506 -20.17 12.03 10.56
N SER A 507 -20.09 11.51 9.34
CA SER A 507 -19.68 12.26 8.16
C SER A 507 -20.47 11.82 6.93
N VAL A 508 -20.60 12.71 5.95
CA VAL A 508 -21.23 12.46 4.65
C VAL A 508 -20.22 12.80 3.56
N LEU A 509 -19.84 11.79 2.77
CA LEU A 509 -18.83 11.92 1.72
C LEU A 509 -19.46 12.22 0.35
N SER A 510 -20.67 11.71 0.11
CA SER A 510 -21.43 11.87 -1.15
C SER A 510 -22.91 11.60 -0.88
N VAL A 511 -23.79 12.26 -1.61
CA VAL A 511 -25.24 12.01 -1.55
C VAL A 511 -25.75 11.11 -2.68
N GLU A 512 -25.04 11.00 -3.80
CA GLU A 512 -25.41 10.14 -4.92
C GLU A 512 -24.19 9.54 -5.65
N PRO A 513 -23.86 8.25 -5.41
CA PRO A 513 -24.50 7.36 -4.44
C PRO A 513 -24.25 7.83 -3.00
N LEU A 514 -25.15 7.51 -2.08
CA LEU A 514 -24.99 7.89 -0.67
C LEU A 514 -23.83 7.12 -0.04
N VAL A 515 -22.81 7.86 0.42
CA VAL A 515 -21.64 7.32 1.13
C VAL A 515 -21.44 8.11 2.42
N VAL A 516 -21.41 7.41 3.55
CA VAL A 516 -21.37 8.01 4.89
C VAL A 516 -20.39 7.28 5.81
N GLU A 517 -19.89 7.98 6.82
CA GLU A 517 -19.24 7.34 7.97
C GLU A 517 -20.24 7.14 9.10
N LEU A 518 -20.34 5.91 9.58
CA LEU A 518 -21.17 5.52 10.71
C LEU A 518 -20.31 5.13 11.90
N TYR A 519 -20.61 5.68 13.06
CA TYR A 519 -19.99 5.28 14.32
C TYR A 519 -20.82 4.19 15.00
N ARG A 520 -20.11 3.13 15.40
CA ARG A 520 -20.63 1.95 16.09
C ARG A 520 -20.10 1.95 17.52
N ALA A 521 -20.99 2.25 18.47
CA ALA A 521 -20.61 2.35 19.88
C ALA A 521 -20.22 1.00 20.49
N GLY A 522 -20.83 -0.10 20.02
CA GLY A 522 -20.64 -1.43 20.59
C GLY A 522 -19.20 -1.97 20.50
N ASP A 523 -18.42 -1.55 19.51
CA ASP A 523 -17.03 -1.94 19.29
C ASP A 523 -16.06 -0.77 19.08
N ASP A 524 -16.53 0.47 19.27
CA ASP A 524 -15.77 1.72 19.11
C ASP A 524 -15.15 1.86 17.71
N THR A 525 -15.93 1.54 16.66
CA THR A 525 -15.48 1.60 15.26
C THR A 525 -16.19 2.67 14.44
N ILE A 526 -15.50 3.16 13.42
CA ILE A 526 -16.06 3.99 12.35
C ILE A 526 -16.08 3.15 11.07
N GLU A 527 -17.25 3.02 10.46
CA GLU A 527 -17.45 2.33 9.18
C GLU A 527 -17.76 3.34 8.08
N THR A 528 -16.97 3.38 7.01
CA THR A 528 -17.36 4.04 5.77
C THR A 528 -18.23 3.08 4.96
N VAL A 529 -19.48 3.46 4.70
CA VAL A 529 -20.47 2.59 4.05
C VAL A 529 -21.08 3.27 2.82
N ARG A 530 -21.36 2.47 1.79
CA ARG A 530 -22.25 2.85 0.70
C ARG A 530 -23.66 2.39 1.05
N VAL A 531 -24.63 3.28 0.89
CA VAL A 531 -26.03 3.04 1.22
C VAL A 531 -26.85 2.87 -0.05
N ASP A 532 -27.52 1.74 -0.17
CA ASP A 532 -28.62 1.57 -1.14
C ASP A 532 -29.93 1.97 -0.48
N ARG A 533 -30.40 3.19 -0.79
CA ARG A 533 -31.63 3.74 -0.21
C ARG A 533 -32.89 2.99 -0.64
N GLN A 534 -32.89 2.36 -1.82
CA GLN A 534 -34.06 1.65 -2.34
C GLN A 534 -34.20 0.27 -1.72
N ALA A 535 -33.08 -0.45 -1.58
CA ALA A 535 -33.04 -1.75 -0.92
C ALA A 535 -32.99 -1.65 0.61
N ASN A 536 -32.68 -0.47 1.15
CA ASN A 536 -32.36 -0.24 2.56
C ASN A 536 -31.21 -1.15 3.03
N GLU A 537 -30.19 -1.27 2.18
CA GLU A 537 -28.99 -2.08 2.42
C GLU A 537 -27.78 -1.17 2.61
N VAL A 538 -26.86 -1.59 3.47
CA VAL A 538 -25.57 -0.91 3.67
C VAL A 538 -24.45 -1.88 3.32
N ALA A 539 -23.47 -1.39 2.56
CA ALA A 539 -22.27 -2.11 2.20
C ALA A 539 -21.07 -1.40 2.81
N THR A 540 -20.38 -2.07 3.74
CA THR A 540 -19.16 -1.55 4.37
C THR A 540 -18.02 -1.56 3.36
N LEU A 541 -17.42 -0.40 3.14
CA LEU A 541 -16.26 -0.20 2.26
C LEU A 541 -14.96 -0.17 3.07
N LEU A 542 -15.01 0.44 4.25
CA LEU A 542 -13.90 0.55 5.18
C LEU A 542 -14.42 0.42 6.61
N SER A 543 -13.66 -0.24 7.48
CA SER A 543 -13.90 -0.29 8.91
C SER A 543 -12.59 -0.01 9.63
N ARG A 544 -12.64 0.87 10.64
CA ARG A 544 -11.48 1.27 11.44
C ARG A 544 -11.87 1.53 12.90
N PRO A 545 -10.97 1.31 13.87
CA PRO A 545 -11.22 1.75 15.24
C PRO A 545 -11.19 3.28 15.34
N ARG A 546 -12.00 3.84 16.24
CA ARG A 546 -12.02 5.28 16.48
C ARG A 546 -10.73 5.73 17.18
N GLY A 547 -10.03 6.71 16.60
CA GLY A 547 -8.82 7.30 17.21
C GLY A 547 -7.58 6.41 17.19
N ALA A 548 -7.59 5.28 16.47
CA ALA A 548 -6.44 4.41 16.28
C ALA A 548 -6.00 4.41 14.82
N ASP A 549 -5.51 5.55 14.34
CA ASP A 549 -5.04 5.67 12.96
C ASP A 549 -3.94 4.64 12.64
N ASP A 550 -3.06 4.33 13.58
CA ASP A 550 -1.98 3.35 13.41
C ASP A 550 -2.44 1.91 13.12
N GLU A 551 -3.72 1.58 13.40
CA GLU A 551 -4.32 0.27 13.13
C GLU A 551 -5.10 0.24 11.79
N SER A 552 -5.21 1.39 11.11
CA SER A 552 -5.93 1.52 9.83
C SER A 552 -5.01 1.31 8.63
N ARG A 553 -5.58 0.84 7.51
CA ARG A 553 -4.88 0.77 6.21
C ARG A 553 -4.81 2.14 5.52
N PHE A 554 -5.78 3.02 5.82
CA PHE A 554 -5.96 4.31 5.16
C PHE A 554 -5.97 5.45 6.18
N LEU A 555 -5.54 6.64 5.74
CA LEU A 555 -5.78 7.87 6.48
C LEU A 555 -7.30 8.07 6.69
N SER A 556 -7.66 8.72 7.80
CA SER A 556 -9.05 9.06 8.13
C SER A 556 -9.69 9.83 6.96
N PRO A 557 -10.71 9.29 6.28
CA PRO A 557 -11.31 9.95 5.11
C PRO A 557 -11.85 11.35 5.44
N CYS A 558 -12.44 11.48 6.64
CA CYS A 558 -12.99 12.71 7.17
C CYS A 558 -12.42 13.05 8.55
N GLY A 559 -12.30 14.34 8.83
CA GLY A 559 -11.96 14.87 10.14
C GLY A 559 -13.20 15.16 10.98
N ASP A 560 -13.00 15.65 12.20
CA ASP A 560 -14.11 15.88 13.15
C ASP A 560 -14.79 17.25 13.02
N ARG A 561 -14.35 18.10 12.08
CA ARG A 561 -14.83 19.49 11.91
C ARG A 561 -16.06 19.60 11.00
N GLY A 562 -17.20 19.10 11.49
CA GLY A 562 -18.49 19.21 10.81
C GLY A 562 -18.83 18.01 9.92
N LEU A 563 -20.05 18.00 9.35
CA LEU A 563 -20.66 16.81 8.76
C LEU A 563 -20.05 16.39 7.40
N ALA A 564 -19.30 17.26 6.71
CA ALA A 564 -18.74 16.97 5.37
C ALA A 564 -17.26 17.39 5.23
N HIS A 565 -16.49 17.32 6.31
CA HIS A 565 -15.07 17.69 6.28
C HIS A 565 -14.17 16.50 5.90
N CYS A 566 -14.14 16.16 4.61
CA CYS A 566 -13.52 14.93 4.09
C CYS A 566 -12.26 15.16 3.24
N ALA A 567 -11.28 15.89 3.77
CA ALA A 567 -10.10 16.34 3.02
C ALA A 567 -9.21 15.19 2.50
N GLN A 568 -9.15 14.05 3.19
CA GLN A 568 -8.29 12.91 2.86
C GLN A 568 -8.96 11.86 1.95
N SER A 569 -10.13 12.16 1.37
CA SER A 569 -10.82 11.27 0.43
C SER A 569 -11.48 12.04 -0.71
N ARG A 570 -11.76 11.34 -1.82
CA ARG A 570 -12.52 11.90 -2.95
C ARG A 570 -13.51 10.89 -3.47
N ILE A 571 -14.70 11.35 -3.84
CA ILE A 571 -15.67 10.55 -4.59
C ILE A 571 -15.77 11.12 -6.00
N VAL A 572 -15.48 10.27 -6.98
CA VAL A 572 -15.50 10.65 -8.41
C VAL A 572 -15.72 9.39 -9.24
N ASP A 573 -16.54 9.48 -10.29
CA ASP A 573 -16.82 8.39 -11.23
C ASP A 573 -17.17 7.05 -10.56
N GLY A 574 -18.00 7.11 -9.51
CA GLY A 574 -18.45 5.95 -8.75
C GLY A 574 -17.36 5.26 -7.93
N LYS A 575 -16.25 5.95 -7.61
CA LYS A 575 -15.15 5.43 -6.80
C LYS A 575 -14.91 6.31 -5.58
N LEU A 576 -14.57 5.67 -4.47
CA LEU A 576 -13.99 6.32 -3.29
C LEU A 576 -12.46 6.19 -3.36
N ILE A 577 -11.78 7.30 -3.56
CA ILE A 577 -10.31 7.39 -3.57
C ILE A 577 -9.84 7.68 -2.16
N LEU A 578 -8.96 6.82 -1.65
CA LEU A 578 -8.38 6.86 -0.31
C LEU A 578 -6.86 6.93 -0.40
N THR A 579 -6.26 7.56 0.61
CA THR A 579 -4.81 7.62 0.78
C THR A 579 -4.38 6.58 1.80
N THR A 580 -3.42 5.70 1.45
CA THR A 580 -2.89 4.73 2.43
C THR A 580 -2.05 5.45 3.49
N ILE A 581 -1.95 4.84 4.68
CA ILE A 581 -1.08 5.38 5.73
C ILE A 581 0.37 5.36 5.24
N PRO A 582 1.11 6.48 5.33
CA PRO A 582 2.48 6.51 4.88
C PRO A 582 3.41 5.56 5.63
N GLU A 583 4.08 4.70 4.88
CA GLU A 583 5.15 3.83 5.36
C GLU A 583 6.43 4.64 5.55
N GLN A 584 7.03 4.54 6.74
CA GLN A 584 8.31 5.18 7.05
C GLN A 584 9.48 4.34 6.54
N ILE A 585 10.31 4.92 5.66
CA ILE A 585 11.54 4.33 5.15
C ILE A 585 12.73 5.07 5.74
N ASN A 586 13.54 4.40 6.56
CA ASN A 586 14.71 5.01 7.18
C ASN A 586 15.98 4.80 6.34
N PRO A 587 17.00 5.68 6.44
CA PRO A 587 18.30 5.45 5.82
C PRO A 587 18.89 4.10 6.21
N GLY A 588 19.39 3.36 5.22
CA GLY A 588 19.93 2.01 5.41
C GLY A 588 18.89 0.92 5.65
N ALA A 589 17.59 1.24 5.65
CA ALA A 589 16.55 0.24 5.47
C ALA A 589 16.68 -0.36 4.07
N GLU A 590 16.21 -1.59 3.89
CA GLU A 590 16.31 -2.29 2.62
C GLU A 590 15.59 -1.60 1.46
N ARG A 591 14.43 -1.00 1.74
CA ARG A 591 13.67 -0.20 0.77
C ARG A 591 14.25 1.20 0.55
N ALA A 592 15.31 1.58 1.29
CA ALA A 592 16.01 2.82 1.06
C ALA A 592 16.81 2.73 -0.25
N TYR A 593 16.76 3.75 -1.07
CA TYR A 593 17.62 3.80 -2.24
C TYR A 593 19.08 4.09 -1.83
N PRO A 594 20.07 3.71 -2.65
CA PRO A 594 21.47 4.05 -2.40
C PRO A 594 21.68 5.56 -2.30
N GLY A 595 22.22 6.03 -1.18
CA GLY A 595 22.47 7.46 -0.94
C GLY A 595 21.34 8.21 -0.25
N MET A 596 20.29 7.51 0.21
CA MET A 596 19.29 8.08 1.12
C MET A 596 19.96 8.48 2.44
N GLU A 597 19.92 9.76 2.79
CA GLU A 597 20.54 10.31 4.01
C GLU A 597 19.52 10.59 5.11
N SER A 598 18.25 10.78 4.72
CA SER A 598 17.13 11.11 5.61
C SER A 598 15.93 10.18 5.40
N THR A 599 15.14 9.99 6.46
CA THR A 599 13.88 9.24 6.43
C THR A 599 12.91 9.82 5.40
N GLU A 600 12.24 8.94 4.67
CA GLU A 600 11.15 9.28 3.74
C GLU A 600 9.87 8.55 4.14
N PHE A 601 8.76 9.07 3.64
CA PHE A 601 7.47 8.43 3.74
C PHE A 601 6.98 8.05 2.34
N ARG A 602 6.32 6.90 2.23
CA ARG A 602 5.77 6.40 0.96
C ARG A 602 4.35 5.91 1.16
N ASN A 603 3.47 6.20 0.22
CA ASN A 603 2.11 5.71 0.26
C ASN A 603 1.57 5.61 -1.17
N GLU A 604 0.30 5.29 -1.26
CA GLU A 604 -0.39 5.04 -2.51
C GLU A 604 -1.81 5.60 -2.40
N LEU A 605 -2.38 5.93 -3.56
CA LEU A 605 -3.81 6.15 -3.65
C LEU A 605 -4.47 4.83 -4.08
N VAL A 606 -5.59 4.52 -3.45
CA VAL A 606 -6.40 3.35 -3.73
C VAL A 606 -7.82 3.81 -4.01
N ALA A 607 -8.38 3.38 -5.13
CA ALA A 607 -9.79 3.58 -5.42
C ALA A 607 -10.59 2.31 -5.10
N VAL A 608 -11.66 2.48 -4.34
CA VAL A 608 -12.67 1.45 -4.10
C VAL A 608 -13.87 1.75 -4.99
N ASP A 609 -14.28 0.78 -5.80
CA ASP A 609 -15.50 0.90 -6.61
C ASP A 609 -16.74 0.84 -5.72
N LEU A 610 -17.59 1.86 -5.77
CA LEU A 610 -18.75 2.00 -4.90
C LEU A 610 -19.86 0.99 -5.22
N GLY A 611 -19.88 0.43 -6.43
CA GLY A 611 -20.86 -0.57 -6.84
C GLY A 611 -20.55 -1.97 -6.29
N THR A 612 -19.26 -2.32 -6.25
CA THR A 612 -18.77 -3.66 -5.88
C THR A 612 -18.13 -3.73 -4.51
N GLY A 613 -17.66 -2.61 -3.97
CA GLY A 613 -16.84 -2.55 -2.75
C GLY A 613 -15.41 -3.06 -2.94
N ALA A 614 -15.02 -3.45 -4.15
CA ALA A 614 -13.70 -3.98 -4.46
C ALA A 614 -12.70 -2.85 -4.81
N GLU A 615 -11.41 -3.12 -4.60
CA GLU A 615 -10.34 -2.26 -5.09
C GLU A 615 -10.41 -2.21 -6.64
N ALA A 616 -10.63 -1.01 -7.17
CA ALA A 616 -10.72 -0.75 -8.61
C ALA A 616 -9.32 -0.58 -9.21
N TRP A 617 -8.48 0.21 -8.54
CA TRP A 617 -7.10 0.46 -8.91
C TRP A 617 -6.30 0.96 -7.71
N ARG A 618 -4.99 0.89 -7.88
CA ARG A 618 -4.00 1.51 -6.99
C ARG A 618 -2.90 2.15 -7.83
N THR A 619 -2.41 3.30 -7.40
CA THR A 619 -1.34 4.01 -8.11
C THR A 619 -0.01 3.26 -8.07
N GLY A 620 0.18 2.40 -7.05
CA GLY A 620 1.52 1.95 -6.67
C GLY A 620 2.33 3.07 -6.00
N MET A 621 3.55 2.74 -5.60
CA MET A 621 4.51 3.68 -5.01
C MET A 621 5.11 4.57 -6.12
N VAL A 622 4.44 5.68 -6.42
CA VAL A 622 4.87 6.65 -7.45
C VAL A 622 6.15 7.34 -6.99
N ASP A 623 7.21 7.29 -7.80
CA ASP A 623 8.53 7.88 -7.54
C ASP A 623 9.12 7.55 -6.15
N GLY A 624 8.59 6.52 -5.48
CA GLY A 624 8.95 6.19 -4.10
C GLY A 624 8.73 7.33 -3.08
N ARG A 625 7.69 8.17 -3.25
CA ARG A 625 7.35 9.26 -2.33
C ARG A 625 5.89 9.23 -1.91
N ALA A 626 5.62 9.74 -0.71
CA ALA A 626 4.26 9.94 -0.24
C ALA A 626 3.54 10.98 -1.11
N MET A 627 2.33 10.63 -1.47
CA MET A 627 1.33 11.38 -2.18
C MET A 627 0.23 11.80 -1.20
N HIS A 628 -0.16 13.05 -1.31
CA HIS A 628 -1.19 13.64 -0.47
C HIS A 628 -2.27 14.29 -1.30
N LEU A 629 -3.55 14.02 -1.03
CA LEU A 629 -4.65 14.62 -1.78
C LEU A 629 -4.69 16.14 -1.58
N VAL A 630 -4.84 16.87 -2.68
CA VAL A 630 -4.95 18.34 -2.67
C VAL A 630 -6.41 18.72 -2.95
N PRO A 631 -7.03 19.61 -2.17
CA PRO A 631 -8.29 20.24 -2.51
C PRO A 631 -8.22 20.97 -3.86
N THR A 632 -9.24 20.80 -4.70
CA THR A 632 -9.28 21.40 -6.05
C THR A 632 -10.54 22.23 -6.23
N THR A 633 -10.45 23.33 -6.99
CA THR A 633 -11.62 24.16 -7.31
C THR A 633 -12.35 23.70 -8.56
N ASP A 634 -11.73 22.82 -9.36
CA ASP A 634 -12.23 22.34 -10.66
C ASP A 634 -12.73 20.89 -10.62
N GLY A 635 -12.69 20.24 -9.45
CA GLY A 635 -13.10 18.85 -9.26
C GLY A 635 -12.08 17.82 -9.75
N SER A 636 -10.90 18.25 -10.22
CA SER A 636 -9.82 17.32 -10.59
C SER A 636 -9.28 16.55 -9.38
N VAL A 637 -8.73 15.36 -9.62
CA VAL A 637 -8.01 14.60 -8.59
C VAL A 637 -6.54 14.93 -8.71
N VAL A 638 -6.04 15.71 -7.76
CA VAL A 638 -4.65 16.15 -7.69
C VAL A 638 -4.02 15.65 -6.41
N THR A 639 -2.76 15.23 -6.51
CA THR A 639 -1.95 14.87 -5.37
C THR A 639 -0.61 15.58 -5.38
N TYR A 640 -0.08 15.84 -4.18
CA TYR A 640 1.21 16.46 -3.97
C TYR A 640 2.19 15.45 -3.39
N GLN A 641 3.35 15.33 -4.02
CA GLN A 641 4.53 14.71 -3.42
C GLN A 641 5.38 15.80 -2.79
N SER A 642 5.49 15.75 -1.47
CA SER A 642 6.22 16.74 -0.70
C SER A 642 7.69 16.77 -1.10
N ALA A 643 8.26 17.96 -1.06
CA ALA A 643 9.71 18.09 -1.01
C ALA A 643 10.22 17.28 0.20
N ASN A 644 11.39 16.67 0.08
CA ASN A 644 11.89 15.79 1.15
C ASN A 644 13.26 16.25 1.67
N ALA A 645 13.79 15.50 2.63
CA ALA A 645 15.07 15.80 3.27
C ALA A 645 16.29 15.20 2.53
N ASN A 646 16.06 14.61 1.35
CA ASN A 646 17.09 14.10 0.44
C ASN A 646 17.19 14.98 -0.83
N ASP A 647 16.86 16.27 -0.68
CA ASP A 647 16.94 17.30 -1.72
C ASP A 647 16.10 17.04 -2.98
N VAL A 648 14.99 16.31 -2.85
CA VAL A 648 14.02 16.15 -3.95
C VAL A 648 12.95 17.25 -3.85
N PRO A 649 12.74 18.09 -4.88
CA PRO A 649 11.73 19.14 -4.85
C PRO A 649 10.29 18.60 -4.91
N GLY A 650 9.33 19.45 -4.56
CA GLY A 650 7.91 19.10 -4.57
C GLY A 650 7.38 18.86 -5.98
N LEU A 651 6.34 18.04 -6.10
CA LEU A 651 5.70 17.74 -7.39
C LEU A 651 4.19 17.58 -7.20
N LEU A 652 3.40 18.35 -7.95
CA LEU A 652 1.99 18.04 -8.14
C LEU A 652 1.84 17.03 -9.26
N LEU A 653 0.93 16.09 -9.05
CA LEU A 653 0.54 15.05 -9.97
C LEU A 653 -0.96 15.10 -10.20
N SER A 654 -1.40 14.95 -11.44
CA SER A 654 -2.79 14.64 -11.77
C SER A 654 -3.01 13.13 -11.67
N VAL A 655 -4.16 12.73 -11.17
CA VAL A 655 -4.58 11.32 -11.08
C VAL A 655 -5.80 11.13 -11.97
N ASP A 656 -5.72 10.21 -12.94
CA ASP A 656 -6.88 9.79 -13.72
C ASP A 656 -7.82 8.97 -12.82
N PRO A 657 -9.06 9.44 -12.55
CA PRO A 657 -9.95 8.78 -11.60
C PRO A 657 -10.45 7.42 -12.08
N ALA A 658 -10.44 7.15 -13.40
CA ALA A 658 -10.90 5.90 -13.96
C ALA A 658 -9.86 4.78 -13.83
N THR A 659 -8.58 5.12 -14.01
CA THR A 659 -7.48 4.15 -14.14
C THR A 659 -6.47 4.19 -13.01
N GLY A 660 -6.42 5.28 -12.24
CA GLY A 660 -5.36 5.55 -11.27
C GLY A 660 -4.03 5.94 -11.93
N ALA A 661 -4.01 6.20 -13.23
CA ALA A 661 -2.82 6.66 -13.93
C ALA A 661 -2.41 8.03 -13.41
N VAL A 662 -1.11 8.19 -13.18
CA VAL A 662 -0.53 9.39 -12.55
C VAL A 662 0.31 10.10 -13.59
N SER A 663 0.23 11.42 -13.64
CA SER A 663 1.00 12.22 -14.60
C SER A 663 1.52 13.49 -13.93
N PRO A 664 2.76 13.92 -14.25
CA PRO A 664 3.28 15.20 -13.79
C PRO A 664 2.37 16.36 -14.17
N LEU A 665 2.01 17.16 -13.17
CA LEU A 665 1.18 18.35 -13.36
C LEU A 665 2.01 19.61 -13.17
N LEU A 666 2.71 19.72 -12.03
CA LEU A 666 3.45 20.91 -11.65
C LEU A 666 4.68 20.58 -10.78
N PRO A 667 5.86 20.35 -11.39
CA PRO A 667 7.13 20.25 -10.66
C PRO A 667 7.50 21.60 -10.03
N ILE A 668 7.70 21.66 -8.72
CA ILE A 668 8.12 22.89 -8.03
C ILE A 668 9.62 23.10 -8.23
N ALA A 669 10.03 24.28 -8.71
CA ALA A 669 11.41 24.58 -9.05
C ALA A 669 12.38 24.37 -7.86
N GLU A 670 13.63 23.97 -8.16
CA GLU A 670 14.67 23.69 -7.16
C GLU A 670 14.96 24.93 -6.30
N GLU A 671 14.89 26.14 -6.85
CA GLU A 671 15.14 27.37 -6.12
C GLU A 671 14.17 27.56 -4.93
N ALA A 672 12.91 27.15 -5.09
CA ALA A 672 11.94 27.19 -4.00
C ALA A 672 12.25 26.17 -2.91
N HIS A 673 12.86 25.03 -3.27
CA HIS A 673 13.30 24.01 -2.32
C HIS A 673 14.49 24.46 -1.48
N GLU A 674 15.41 25.21 -2.09
CA GLU A 674 16.60 25.75 -1.42
C GLU A 674 16.24 26.88 -0.44
N ASP A 675 15.11 27.56 -0.66
CA ASP A 675 14.60 28.59 0.24
C ASP A 675 14.22 28.03 1.62
N GLY A 676 14.95 28.50 2.64
CA GLY A 676 14.73 28.08 4.02
C GLY A 676 13.37 28.45 4.60
N GLU A 677 12.73 29.52 4.12
CA GLU A 677 11.41 29.98 4.56
C GLU A 677 10.27 29.14 3.95
N LEU A 678 10.47 28.60 2.75
CA LEU A 678 9.47 27.77 2.07
C LEU A 678 9.56 26.29 2.47
N ARG A 679 10.67 25.88 3.07
CA ARG A 679 10.94 24.47 3.43
C ARG A 679 9.81 23.83 4.23
N GLN A 680 9.19 24.56 5.17
CA GLN A 680 8.08 24.01 5.97
C GLN A 680 6.82 23.77 5.12
N HIS A 681 6.48 24.70 4.23
CA HIS A 681 5.36 24.56 3.29
C HIS A 681 5.59 23.36 2.38
N LEU A 682 6.73 23.34 1.70
CA LEU A 682 7.03 22.32 0.68
C LEU A 682 7.16 20.90 1.23
N ARG A 683 7.52 20.74 2.50
CA ARG A 683 7.63 19.42 3.17
C ARG A 683 6.34 18.91 3.78
N SER A 684 5.25 19.66 3.70
CA SER A 684 3.97 19.28 4.31
C SER A 684 3.18 18.35 3.39
N GLY A 685 2.31 17.54 4.00
CA GLY A 685 1.65 16.44 3.32
C GLY A 685 0.14 16.37 3.59
N ARG A 686 -0.32 16.27 4.84
CA ARG A 686 -1.75 16.03 5.12
C ARG A 686 -2.54 17.35 5.17
N PHE A 687 -2.86 17.89 4.01
CA PHE A 687 -3.60 19.14 3.92
C PHE A 687 -4.96 19.06 4.60
N GLY A 688 -5.22 19.96 5.57
CA GLY A 688 -6.43 19.95 6.39
C GLY A 688 -6.30 19.22 7.74
N ASP A 689 -5.27 18.39 7.93
CA ASP A 689 -4.99 17.68 9.19
C ASP A 689 -3.63 18.03 9.81
N ASP A 690 -2.63 18.38 8.98
CA ASP A 690 -1.35 18.96 9.42
C ASP A 690 -1.50 20.47 9.71
N ASN A 691 -0.45 21.17 10.13
CA ASN A 691 -0.49 22.63 10.30
C ASN A 691 -0.52 23.43 8.96
N GLN A 692 -0.85 22.77 7.84
CA GLN A 692 -0.88 23.34 6.49
C GLN A 692 -2.15 22.93 5.74
N GLN A 693 -2.55 23.81 4.83
CA GLN A 693 -3.59 23.58 3.84
C GLN A 693 -3.03 23.93 2.46
N ALA A 694 -3.63 23.36 1.42
CA ALA A 694 -3.33 23.76 0.07
C ALA A 694 -4.59 23.73 -0.80
N VAL A 695 -4.57 24.47 -1.90
CA VAL A 695 -5.60 24.42 -2.92
C VAL A 695 -4.96 24.48 -4.30
N TRP A 696 -5.41 23.59 -5.19
CA TRP A 696 -5.15 23.67 -6.62
C TRP A 696 -6.31 24.39 -7.33
N THR A 697 -5.98 25.47 -8.04
CA THR A 697 -6.97 26.33 -8.70
C THR A 697 -7.17 26.01 -10.19
N GLY A 698 -6.54 24.95 -10.70
CA GLY A 698 -6.42 24.69 -12.14
C GLY A 698 -5.19 25.33 -12.80
N GLU A 699 -4.67 26.41 -12.21
CA GLU A 699 -3.49 27.13 -12.71
C GLU A 699 -2.40 27.33 -11.66
N ARG A 700 -2.79 27.54 -10.40
CA ARG A 700 -1.91 27.87 -9.29
C ARG A 700 -2.08 26.86 -8.17
N PHE A 701 -0.96 26.47 -7.59
CA PHE A 701 -0.90 25.71 -6.35
C PHE A 701 -0.60 26.66 -5.20
N VAL A 702 -1.57 26.83 -4.31
CA VAL A 702 -1.47 27.77 -3.19
C VAL A 702 -1.38 26.98 -1.90
N MET A 703 -0.35 27.22 -1.10
CA MET A 703 -0.14 26.59 0.21
C MET A 703 -0.21 27.64 1.31
N PHE A 704 -0.78 27.30 2.46
CA PHE A 704 -0.84 28.20 3.59
C PHE A 704 -0.96 27.52 4.95
N ARG A 705 -0.47 28.22 5.99
CA ARG A 705 -0.52 27.73 7.38
C ARG A 705 -1.95 27.71 7.90
N MET A 706 -2.30 26.66 8.64
CA MET A 706 -3.56 26.60 9.37
C MET A 706 -3.44 27.03 10.83
N VAL A 707 -2.24 27.36 11.28
CA VAL A 707 -1.97 27.82 12.64
C VAL A 707 -0.95 28.95 12.60
N HIS A 708 -1.33 30.12 13.12
CA HIS A 708 -0.44 31.26 13.35
C HIS A 708 0.15 31.19 14.75
N ARG A 709 1.41 31.61 14.89
CA ARG A 709 2.13 31.66 16.17
C ARG A 709 2.89 32.97 16.30
N ASP A 710 2.97 33.51 17.51
CA ASP A 710 3.78 34.72 17.79
C ASP A 710 5.23 34.59 17.32
N GLU A 711 5.80 33.38 17.43
CA GLU A 711 7.18 33.09 17.03
C GLU A 711 7.38 33.05 15.51
N ASN A 712 6.31 32.88 14.71
CA ASN A 712 6.35 32.79 13.25
C ASN A 712 6.04 34.13 12.56
N VAL A 713 5.89 35.23 13.31
CA VAL A 713 5.59 36.54 12.72
C VAL A 713 6.69 36.95 11.74
N GLY A 714 6.30 37.30 10.52
CA GLY A 714 7.21 37.61 9.42
C GLY A 714 7.70 36.40 8.62
N GLU A 715 7.51 35.17 9.10
CA GLU A 715 7.74 33.96 8.29
C GLU A 715 6.65 33.81 7.23
N VAL A 716 6.90 33.01 6.19
CA VAL A 716 5.92 32.79 5.12
C VAL A 716 4.65 32.11 5.68
N ASP A 717 3.51 32.75 5.46
CA ASP A 717 2.18 32.26 5.80
C ASP A 717 1.50 31.64 4.59
N VAL A 718 1.51 32.34 3.44
CA VAL A 718 0.92 31.88 2.18
C VAL A 718 1.99 31.93 1.08
N VAL A 719 2.01 30.94 0.20
CA VAL A 719 2.83 30.94 -1.01
C VAL A 719 2.04 30.37 -2.18
N ALA A 720 2.21 30.95 -3.37
CA ALA A 720 1.63 30.44 -4.60
C ALA A 720 2.71 30.07 -5.62
N PHE A 721 2.52 28.91 -6.25
CA PHE A 721 3.35 28.41 -7.33
C PHE A 721 2.55 28.30 -8.61
N GLY A 722 3.22 28.57 -9.74
CA GLY A 722 2.65 28.40 -11.07
C GLY A 722 3.70 28.52 -12.16
N ARG A 723 3.27 28.33 -13.41
CA ARG A 723 4.14 28.53 -14.56
C ARG A 723 4.25 30.04 -14.84
N SER A 724 5.46 30.49 -15.18
CA SER A 724 5.78 31.89 -15.52
C SER A 724 5.11 32.37 -16.80
#